data_AF-A0A3A8KHM9-F1
#
_entry.id   AF-A0A3A8KHM9-F1
#
_cell.length_a   1.000
_cell.length_b   1.000
_cell.length_c   1.000
_cell.angle_alpha   90.00
_cell.angle_beta   90.00
_cell.angle_gamma   90.00
#
_symmetry.space_group_name_H-M   'P 1'
#
loop_
_entity.id
_entity.type
_entity.pdbx_description
1 polymer ?
#
loop_
_entity_poly.entity_id
_entity_poly.type
_entity_poly.pdbx_seq_one_letter_code
_entity_poly.pdbx_strand_id
1 'polypeptide(L)'
;MKRTSPRWSRGVLGALLLSLSSPWIAACSSGTSAQEPSAPSEQTQSQVTVSIGAQDIFAEAVKKGRVSALAFSYADVKSIRIDVSEQGAGGLVIFKNFDLFTSAGAWTGKLPFLPKAKALTFFARALDASGNPLFSGTLDATLNLDFETVTIPLAPSTNGAQISIPRIRKISIPSAFASAQSGNITFFVEANVGEALTYSISSSATGSGAFSPPNGGITLLNTAGAFVSQYSPPTVATETVFSHTVTATNAAGHSISTTFTTKVMPPETTNGVIDTSVAVLFNPVINGLNAQRTGTNVKFSATVADDTPEEALTYAWTFTPSTGTTPDPLPEFTTQTNPTTLQHYATTLQGDLKLSVTDTNNGTTTLNYKLTPDQFPDEPVAQGPLDGISTLRGGSNHTCAMLNDGSVRCWGYGAYGQLGYASTSNWGNTQARLPYLAGPVGILGKATKLATGGDHSCVLLDSGLVRCWGRNDFGQLGYNTTQNLGDGEAVTEFGYVNLGGPAIRLSAGKDHTCAVMDTGKVRCWGRNNAGQLGYGHTDTIGDNEQPWQAGDVDLGNNTATDVAAGENHTCALLSTGRLLCWGKNTYGQLGYPHLQAVGASLKPGSQTPVEPTGLVAQVSVDRNATCALLRSGSVVCWGNNYLGQVGSGGGGTQIGVCEYSQPWAITCYVKYLGNPGTTAVDFGGVTALQVSSGNDHSCALLSTGDVRCWGSNSAYQLGNTGGTAVVPAASVELGGSTAYQVSVGDNHSCALLSTGKARCWGLGSQGQLGYGATTNVASPTADIQLLPPTP
;
A
#
# COMPACT_ATOMS: atom_id res chain seq x y z
N MET A 1 -10.26 58.70 -22.06
CA MET A 1 -10.96 59.13 -23.31
C MET A 1 -10.91 57.93 -24.28
N LYS A 2 -12.05 57.34 -24.67
CA LYS A 2 -12.70 57.49 -26.00
C LYS A 2 -11.77 57.36 -27.24
N ARG A 3 -11.97 56.27 -28.02
CA ARG A 3 -11.88 56.14 -29.50
C ARG A 3 -10.48 56.28 -30.16
N THR A 4 -10.14 55.71 -31.33
CA THR A 4 -10.79 54.71 -32.25
C THR A 4 -9.73 54.05 -33.16
N SER A 5 -10.04 52.90 -33.78
CA SER A 5 -9.29 52.31 -34.92
C SER A 5 -9.66 52.95 -36.28
N PRO A 6 -8.98 52.62 -37.41
CA PRO A 6 -9.67 51.78 -38.43
C PRO A 6 -8.81 50.96 -39.46
N ARG A 7 -9.32 49.76 -39.82
CA ARG A 7 -9.32 49.12 -41.19
C ARG A 7 -7.96 48.69 -41.83
N TRP A 8 -7.83 47.77 -42.81
CA TRP A 8 -8.70 46.88 -43.66
C TRP A 8 -7.78 45.77 -44.31
N SER A 9 -8.18 44.72 -45.08
CA SER A 9 -9.46 44.06 -45.44
C SER A 9 -9.26 42.71 -46.21
N ARG A 10 -10.07 41.69 -45.87
CA ARG A 10 -10.65 40.57 -46.70
C ARG A 10 -9.86 39.84 -47.83
N GLY A 11 -9.91 38.49 -47.79
CA GLY A 11 -9.79 37.54 -48.92
C GLY A 11 -10.32 36.14 -48.51
N VAL A 12 -10.98 35.37 -49.40
CA VAL A 12 -11.73 34.12 -49.07
C VAL A 12 -11.71 33.10 -50.24
N LEU A 13 -12.08 31.83 -49.96
CA LEU A 13 -12.15 30.62 -50.81
C LEU A 13 -10.80 29.92 -51.07
N GLY A 14 -10.74 28.58 -51.23
CA GLY A 14 -11.80 27.56 -51.17
C GLY A 14 -11.21 26.13 -51.10
N ALA A 15 -12.02 25.12 -50.78
CA ALA A 15 -11.56 23.76 -50.48
C ALA A 15 -11.84 22.74 -51.61
N LEU A 16 -11.06 21.65 -51.65
CA LEU A 16 -11.49 20.38 -52.25
C LEU A 16 -10.79 19.18 -51.57
N LEU A 17 -11.49 18.04 -51.52
CA LEU A 17 -11.02 16.73 -51.04
C LEU A 17 -10.93 15.77 -52.23
N LEU A 18 -10.08 14.73 -52.14
CA LEU A 18 -10.49 13.32 -52.35
C LEU A 18 -9.34 12.33 -52.05
N SER A 19 -9.70 11.05 -51.99
CA SER A 19 -8.93 9.91 -51.44
C SER A 19 -8.54 8.86 -52.51
N LEU A 20 -7.96 7.74 -52.03
CA LEU A 20 -7.69 6.40 -52.63
C LEU A 20 -6.16 6.09 -52.64
N SER A 21 -5.57 4.93 -52.31
CA SER A 21 -5.89 3.63 -51.67
C SER A 21 -5.01 2.55 -52.36
N SER A 22 -3.98 2.01 -51.67
CA SER A 22 -3.48 0.60 -51.53
C SER A 22 -3.55 -0.44 -52.71
N PRO A 23 -3.11 -1.72 -52.61
CA PRO A 23 -2.03 -2.43 -51.85
C PRO A 23 -1.22 -3.52 -52.68
N TRP A 24 -0.40 -4.37 -52.00
CA TRP A 24 0.29 -5.64 -52.45
C TRP A 24 1.49 -5.49 -53.45
N ILE A 25 2.45 -6.43 -53.67
CA ILE A 25 2.71 -7.81 -53.18
C ILE A 25 4.24 -8.12 -53.06
N ALA A 26 4.67 -9.31 -52.59
CA ALA A 26 6.08 -9.67 -52.28
C ALA A 26 6.69 -10.83 -53.11
N ALA A 27 8.03 -11.00 -53.08
CA ALA A 27 8.78 -12.19 -53.54
C ALA A 27 10.19 -12.31 -52.90
N CYS A 28 10.77 -13.53 -52.90
CA CYS A 28 12.11 -13.89 -52.35
C CYS A 28 13.21 -13.88 -53.46
N SER A 29 14.49 -14.30 -53.32
CA SER A 29 15.23 -15.09 -52.29
C SER A 29 16.77 -14.94 -52.43
N SER A 30 17.53 -15.36 -51.39
CA SER A 30 18.96 -15.79 -51.38
C SER A 30 20.08 -14.83 -51.85
N GLY A 31 21.26 -14.73 -51.20
CA GLY A 31 21.69 -15.24 -49.90
C GLY A 31 23.15 -15.75 -49.84
N THR A 32 24.01 -15.09 -49.06
CA THR A 32 25.28 -15.62 -48.51
C THR A 32 25.68 -14.83 -47.25
N SER A 33 26.51 -15.42 -46.40
CA SER A 33 26.72 -14.99 -45.01
C SER A 33 27.78 -13.88 -44.81
N ALA A 34 27.41 -12.86 -44.04
CA ALA A 34 28.31 -12.26 -43.05
C ALA A 34 27.73 -12.54 -41.66
N GLN A 35 28.54 -13.00 -40.72
CA GLN A 35 28.09 -13.35 -39.37
C GLN A 35 28.05 -12.06 -38.52
N GLU A 36 26.86 -11.62 -38.12
CA GLU A 36 26.74 -10.58 -37.10
C GLU A 36 27.40 -11.05 -35.79
N PRO A 37 28.11 -10.17 -35.07
CA PRO A 37 28.63 -10.52 -33.76
C PRO A 37 27.44 -10.75 -32.82
N SER A 38 27.30 -11.99 -32.35
CA SER A 38 26.33 -12.33 -31.31
C SER A 38 26.50 -11.38 -30.12
N ALA A 39 25.42 -10.69 -29.74
CA ALA A 39 25.42 -9.85 -28.54
C ALA A 39 25.92 -10.68 -27.33
N PRO A 40 26.70 -10.07 -26.42
CA PRO A 40 27.09 -10.75 -25.19
C PRO A 40 25.87 -11.32 -24.48
N SER A 41 25.99 -12.50 -23.90
CA SER A 41 24.97 -13.06 -23.01
C SER A 41 24.99 -12.29 -21.68
N GLU A 42 24.47 -11.06 -21.69
CA GLU A 42 24.35 -10.23 -20.49
C GLU A 42 23.49 -10.96 -19.45
N GLN A 43 23.98 -11.03 -18.20
CA GLN A 43 23.27 -11.66 -17.11
C GLN A 43 22.19 -10.72 -16.58
N THR A 44 21.10 -10.61 -17.33
CA THR A 44 19.95 -9.78 -16.99
C THR A 44 19.18 -10.35 -15.79
N GLN A 45 18.61 -9.43 -15.01
CA GLN A 45 18.15 -9.66 -13.65
C GLN A 45 16.64 -9.79 -13.60
N SER A 46 16.15 -10.85 -12.93
CA SER A 46 14.72 -11.10 -12.79
C SER A 46 14.09 -10.14 -11.78
N GLN A 47 13.73 -8.98 -12.30
CA GLN A 47 12.88 -7.97 -11.68
C GLN A 47 11.47 -8.12 -12.28
N VAL A 48 10.44 -7.85 -11.49
CA VAL A 48 9.03 -7.86 -11.92
C VAL A 48 8.42 -6.49 -11.80
N THR A 49 7.67 -6.08 -12.81
CA THR A 49 6.74 -4.95 -12.69
C THR A 49 5.40 -5.49 -12.24
N VAL A 50 5.04 -5.32 -10.96
CA VAL A 50 3.68 -5.58 -10.50
C VAL A 50 2.80 -4.42 -10.95
N SER A 51 1.66 -4.71 -11.57
CA SER A 51 0.67 -3.70 -11.98
C SER A 51 -0.74 -4.09 -11.56
N ILE A 52 -1.47 -3.14 -10.98
CA ILE A 52 -2.88 -3.31 -10.57
C ILE A 52 -3.65 -2.06 -11.03
N GLY A 53 -4.49 -2.21 -12.06
CA GLY A 53 -5.20 -1.11 -12.70
C GLY A 53 -6.65 -0.95 -12.26
N ALA A 54 -7.18 0.27 -12.40
CA ALA A 54 -8.60 0.57 -12.17
C ALA A 54 -9.54 -0.17 -13.15
N GLN A 55 -9.05 -0.60 -14.31
CA GLN A 55 -9.80 -1.42 -15.27
C GLN A 55 -10.06 -2.83 -14.72
N ASP A 56 -9.04 -3.46 -14.14
CA ASP A 56 -9.03 -4.89 -13.83
C ASP A 56 -9.99 -5.22 -12.68
N ILE A 57 -10.09 -4.33 -11.69
CA ILE A 57 -10.95 -4.51 -10.51
C ILE A 57 -12.41 -4.18 -10.84
N PHE A 58 -12.68 -3.09 -11.55
CA PHE A 58 -14.05 -2.59 -11.72
C PHE A 58 -14.78 -3.19 -12.94
N ALA A 59 -14.09 -3.37 -14.08
CA ALA A 59 -14.73 -3.87 -15.30
C ALA A 59 -15.00 -5.38 -15.28
N GLU A 60 -14.15 -6.17 -14.60
CA GLU A 60 -14.42 -7.59 -14.35
C GLU A 60 -15.53 -7.77 -13.31
N ALA A 61 -15.45 -7.07 -12.16
CA ALA A 61 -16.41 -7.24 -11.07
C ALA A 61 -17.86 -6.96 -11.51
N VAL A 62 -18.08 -5.85 -12.24
CA VAL A 62 -19.41 -5.51 -12.77
C VAL A 62 -19.89 -6.50 -13.84
N LYS A 63 -19.00 -7.02 -14.70
CA LYS A 63 -19.35 -8.04 -15.71
C LYS A 63 -19.63 -9.42 -15.10
N LYS A 64 -19.01 -9.76 -13.96
CA LYS A 64 -19.15 -11.04 -13.26
C LYS A 64 -20.16 -11.00 -12.10
N GLY A 65 -20.85 -9.87 -11.89
CA GLY A 65 -21.82 -9.69 -10.80
C GLY A 65 -21.19 -9.60 -9.39
N ARG A 66 -19.86 -9.48 -9.29
CA ARG A 66 -19.09 -9.47 -8.03
C ARG A 66 -19.13 -8.09 -7.34
N VAL A 67 -20.31 -7.60 -7.02
CA VAL A 67 -20.46 -6.39 -6.20
C VAL A 67 -20.22 -6.76 -4.73
N SER A 68 -19.36 -6.03 -4.03
CA SER A 68 -19.17 -6.24 -2.59
C SER A 68 -20.38 -5.74 -1.80
N ALA A 69 -20.70 -6.39 -0.67
CA ALA A 69 -21.80 -6.01 0.22
C ALA A 69 -21.62 -4.64 0.92
N LEU A 70 -20.53 -3.91 0.62
CA LEU A 70 -20.12 -2.66 1.28
C LEU A 70 -19.86 -1.51 0.28
N ALA A 71 -20.11 -1.71 -1.02
CA ALA A 71 -20.06 -0.67 -2.07
C ALA A 71 -18.72 0.12 -2.21
N PHE A 72 -17.60 -0.44 -1.76
CA PHE A 72 -16.27 0.17 -1.88
C PHE A 72 -15.83 0.39 -3.33
N SER A 73 -15.06 1.46 -3.56
CA SER A 73 -14.53 1.87 -4.86
C SER A 73 -12.99 1.83 -4.90
N TYR A 74 -12.42 1.93 -6.11
CA TYR A 74 -10.97 2.08 -6.30
C TYR A 74 -10.41 3.38 -5.66
N ALA A 75 -11.25 4.41 -5.47
CA ALA A 75 -10.83 5.66 -4.87
C ALA A 75 -10.61 5.55 -3.34
N ASP A 76 -11.13 4.49 -2.70
CA ASP A 76 -11.01 4.26 -1.26
C ASP A 76 -9.67 3.61 -0.89
N VAL A 77 -9.01 2.95 -1.85
CA VAL A 77 -7.67 2.36 -1.69
C VAL A 77 -6.62 3.44 -1.49
N LYS A 78 -5.88 3.39 -0.38
CA LYS A 78 -4.80 4.35 -0.02
C LYS A 78 -3.40 3.76 -0.06
N SER A 79 -3.28 2.44 -0.03
CA SER A 79 -2.04 1.71 -0.33
C SER A 79 -2.34 0.33 -0.89
N ILE A 80 -1.41 -0.25 -1.64
CA ILE A 80 -1.39 -1.67 -1.96
C ILE A 80 -0.06 -2.25 -1.53
N ARG A 81 -0.08 -3.37 -0.81
CA ARG A 81 1.12 -4.11 -0.37
C ARG A 81 1.17 -5.49 -1.00
N ILE A 82 2.37 -5.86 -1.46
CA ILE A 82 2.66 -7.17 -2.03
C ILE A 82 3.56 -7.97 -1.08
N ASP A 83 3.16 -9.21 -0.83
CA ASP A 83 4.03 -10.26 -0.29
C ASP A 83 4.33 -11.24 -1.44
N VAL A 84 5.54 -11.82 -1.46
CA VAL A 84 5.89 -12.88 -2.41
C VAL A 84 6.61 -14.01 -1.69
N SER A 85 6.17 -15.25 -1.94
CA SER A 85 6.85 -16.46 -1.49
C SER A 85 7.13 -17.40 -2.65
N GLU A 86 7.98 -18.40 -2.43
CA GLU A 86 7.97 -19.61 -3.25
C GLU A 86 6.62 -20.34 -3.08
N GLN A 87 6.10 -20.94 -4.15
CA GLN A 87 4.80 -21.61 -4.13
C GLN A 87 4.85 -22.89 -3.29
N GLY A 88 3.87 -23.07 -2.39
CA GLY A 88 3.70 -24.31 -1.61
C GLY A 88 3.71 -24.11 -0.09
N ALA A 89 3.30 -25.15 0.64
CA ALA A 89 3.22 -25.12 2.10
C ALA A 89 4.62 -25.00 2.73
N GLY A 90 4.90 -23.87 3.38
CA GLY A 90 6.21 -23.57 3.95
C GLY A 90 7.24 -23.01 2.94
N GLY A 91 6.79 -22.55 1.76
CA GLY A 91 7.64 -21.85 0.80
C GLY A 91 8.33 -20.62 1.40
N LEU A 92 9.56 -20.36 0.97
CA LEU A 92 10.36 -19.24 1.49
C LEU A 92 9.69 -17.90 1.16
N VAL A 93 9.50 -17.05 2.16
CA VAL A 93 9.07 -15.65 1.97
C VAL A 93 10.25 -14.86 1.40
N ILE A 94 10.07 -14.35 0.18
CA ILE A 94 11.07 -13.57 -0.57
C ILE A 94 10.83 -12.06 -0.34
N PHE A 95 9.57 -11.64 -0.29
CA PHE A 95 9.17 -10.26 0.04
C PHE A 95 7.97 -10.24 0.99
N LYS A 96 7.94 -9.24 1.86
CA LYS A 96 6.82 -8.98 2.77
C LYS A 96 6.59 -7.47 2.90
N ASN A 97 5.33 -7.04 2.77
CA ASN A 97 4.88 -5.65 2.83
C ASN A 97 5.56 -4.71 1.82
N PHE A 98 5.81 -5.17 0.58
CA PHE A 98 6.32 -4.29 -0.48
C PHE A 98 5.21 -3.32 -0.94
N ASP A 99 5.30 -2.05 -0.55
CA ASP A 99 4.36 -1.00 -0.95
C ASP A 99 4.45 -0.73 -2.47
N LEU A 100 3.31 -0.75 -3.17
CA LEU A 100 3.18 -0.22 -4.53
C LEU A 100 3.00 1.30 -4.52
N PHE A 101 3.29 1.94 -5.65
CA PHE A 101 3.16 3.38 -5.85
C PHE A 101 2.22 3.69 -7.03
N THR A 102 1.44 4.75 -6.92
CA THR A 102 0.58 5.19 -8.03
C THR A 102 1.40 5.89 -9.12
N SER A 103 1.32 5.39 -10.35
CA SER A 103 1.93 6.00 -11.54
C SER A 103 0.87 6.08 -12.65
N ALA A 104 0.66 7.28 -13.21
CA ALA A 104 -0.35 7.55 -14.26
C ALA A 104 -1.78 7.03 -13.95
N GLY A 105 -2.14 6.84 -12.68
CA GLY A 105 -3.45 6.35 -12.23
C GLY A 105 -3.53 4.83 -11.95
N ALA A 106 -2.51 4.06 -12.27
CA ALA A 106 -2.40 2.64 -11.90
C ALA A 106 -1.50 2.46 -10.67
N TRP A 107 -1.75 1.43 -9.85
CA TRP A 107 -0.80 1.00 -8.84
C TRP A 107 0.29 0.16 -9.50
N THR A 108 1.54 0.55 -9.31
CA THR A 108 2.70 -0.11 -9.93
C THR A 108 3.86 -0.19 -8.94
N GLY A 109 4.65 -1.25 -9.02
CA GLY A 109 5.85 -1.38 -8.19
C GLY A 109 6.81 -2.40 -8.78
N LYS A 110 8.10 -2.11 -8.65
CA LYS A 110 9.16 -2.93 -9.26
C LYS A 110 9.73 -3.87 -8.20
N LEU A 111 9.18 -5.08 -8.13
CA LEU A 111 9.70 -6.12 -7.25
C LEU A 111 11.06 -6.61 -7.76
N PRO A 112 12.09 -6.62 -6.93
CA PRO A 112 13.40 -7.11 -7.32
C PRO A 112 13.61 -8.60 -6.99
N PHE A 113 14.64 -9.20 -7.59
CA PHE A 113 15.21 -10.54 -7.32
C PHE A 113 14.22 -11.61 -6.93
N LEU A 114 13.32 -11.85 -7.87
CA LEU A 114 12.48 -13.02 -7.87
C LEU A 114 13.17 -14.13 -8.67
N PRO A 115 13.28 -15.36 -8.16
CA PRO A 115 14.06 -16.42 -8.80
C PRO A 115 13.43 -16.90 -10.12
N LYS A 116 14.20 -16.87 -11.20
CA LYS A 116 13.79 -17.41 -12.52
C LYS A 116 13.45 -18.89 -12.43
N ALA A 117 12.46 -19.30 -13.22
CA ALA A 117 11.97 -20.67 -13.36
C ALA A 117 11.51 -21.37 -12.05
N LYS A 118 11.40 -20.63 -10.94
CA LYS A 118 10.64 -21.07 -9.75
C LYS A 118 9.19 -20.60 -9.87
N ALA A 119 8.27 -21.43 -9.38
CA ALA A 119 6.89 -21.02 -9.15
C ALA A 119 6.82 -20.13 -7.90
N LEU A 120 6.21 -18.96 -8.05
CA LEU A 120 6.10 -17.94 -7.01
C LEU A 120 4.65 -17.57 -6.78
N THR A 121 4.28 -17.39 -5.52
CA THR A 121 2.97 -16.88 -5.12
C THR A 121 3.09 -15.39 -4.82
N PHE A 122 2.43 -14.56 -5.62
CA PHE A 122 2.28 -13.13 -5.36
C PHE A 122 0.96 -12.89 -4.64
N PHE A 123 0.99 -12.24 -3.48
CA PHE A 123 -0.20 -11.90 -2.71
C PHE A 123 -0.31 -10.38 -2.53
N ALA A 124 -1.43 -9.81 -2.95
CA ALA A 124 -1.69 -8.39 -2.94
C ALA A 124 -2.83 -8.03 -1.96
N ARG A 125 -2.62 -6.98 -1.17
CA ARG A 125 -3.63 -6.40 -0.27
C ARG A 125 -3.78 -4.91 -0.56
N ALA A 126 -4.96 -4.49 -1.00
CA ALA A 126 -5.34 -3.08 -1.13
C ALA A 126 -6.04 -2.60 0.13
N LEU A 127 -5.50 -1.57 0.78
CA LEU A 127 -5.90 -1.11 2.10
C LEU A 127 -6.58 0.26 2.06
N ASP A 128 -7.48 0.51 3.01
CA ASP A 128 -7.99 1.86 3.31
C ASP A 128 -6.95 2.71 4.09
N ALA A 129 -7.30 3.96 4.45
CA ALA A 129 -6.45 4.80 5.30
C ALA A 129 -6.19 4.20 6.70
N SER A 130 -7.15 3.44 7.21
CA SER A 130 -7.09 2.77 8.51
C SER A 130 -6.24 1.49 8.49
N GLY A 131 -5.80 1.03 7.31
CA GLY A 131 -5.01 -0.20 7.13
C GLY A 131 -5.87 -1.47 6.99
N ASN A 132 -7.19 -1.34 6.88
CA ASN A 132 -8.11 -2.47 6.67
C ASN A 132 -8.07 -2.94 5.21
N PRO A 133 -8.09 -4.26 4.93
CA PRO A 133 -8.14 -4.78 3.57
C PRO A 133 -9.51 -4.53 2.92
N LEU A 134 -9.53 -3.72 1.86
CA LEU A 134 -10.70 -3.50 1.01
C LEU A 134 -10.79 -4.56 -0.10
N PHE A 135 -9.64 -4.85 -0.72
CA PHE A 135 -9.50 -5.85 -1.77
C PHE A 135 -8.24 -6.70 -1.54
N SER A 136 -8.28 -7.96 -1.92
CA SER A 136 -7.15 -8.89 -1.86
C SER A 136 -7.10 -9.76 -3.11
N GLY A 137 -5.91 -10.24 -3.47
CA GLY A 137 -5.71 -11.05 -4.66
C GLY A 137 -4.45 -11.88 -4.60
N THR A 138 -4.52 -13.08 -5.15
CA THR A 138 -3.40 -14.02 -5.24
C THR A 138 -3.14 -14.31 -6.72
N LEU A 139 -1.87 -14.38 -7.11
CA LEU A 139 -1.45 -14.84 -8.43
C LEU A 139 -0.20 -15.72 -8.29
N ASP A 140 -0.35 -17.00 -8.63
CA ASP A 140 0.79 -17.89 -8.84
C ASP A 140 1.37 -17.67 -10.24
N ALA A 141 2.66 -17.40 -10.33
CA ALA A 141 3.37 -17.20 -11.59
C ALA A 141 4.80 -17.75 -11.52
N THR A 142 5.23 -18.43 -12.60
CA THR A 142 6.62 -18.83 -12.81
C THR A 142 7.26 -17.83 -13.75
N LEU A 143 8.22 -17.06 -13.24
CA LEU A 143 8.90 -16.02 -14.01
C LEU A 143 9.97 -16.62 -14.91
N ASN A 144 9.95 -16.29 -16.20
CA ASN A 144 10.89 -16.81 -17.19
C ASN A 144 11.66 -15.69 -17.90
N LEU A 145 11.19 -14.45 -17.83
CA LEU A 145 11.78 -13.29 -18.47
C LEU A 145 12.30 -12.27 -17.43
N ASP A 146 13.16 -11.37 -17.91
CA ASP A 146 13.57 -10.19 -17.14
C ASP A 146 12.61 -9.04 -17.37
N PHE A 147 12.34 -8.27 -16.32
CA PHE A 147 11.36 -7.17 -16.31
C PHE A 147 9.93 -7.63 -16.64
N GLU A 148 9.62 -8.90 -16.38
CA GLU A 148 8.31 -9.51 -16.61
C GLU A 148 7.20 -8.76 -15.83
N THR A 149 6.02 -8.59 -16.45
CA THR A 149 4.92 -7.82 -15.85
C THR A 149 3.86 -8.76 -15.28
N VAL A 150 3.53 -8.58 -14.00
CA VAL A 150 2.63 -9.45 -13.24
C VAL A 150 1.41 -8.64 -12.80
N THR A 151 0.25 -8.96 -13.37
CA THR A 151 -1.02 -8.29 -13.06
C THR A 151 -1.84 -9.13 -12.09
N ILE A 152 -1.83 -8.76 -10.81
CA ILE A 152 -2.50 -9.51 -9.75
C ILE A 152 -3.98 -9.11 -9.71
N PRO A 153 -4.94 -10.02 -10.00
CA PRO A 153 -6.36 -9.69 -9.98
C PRO A 153 -6.84 -9.54 -8.52
N LEU A 154 -7.43 -8.39 -8.18
CA LEU A 154 -7.99 -8.18 -6.83
C LEU A 154 -9.50 -8.40 -6.81
N ALA A 155 -9.96 -9.19 -5.85
CA ALA A 155 -11.37 -9.31 -5.47
C ALA A 155 -11.63 -8.51 -4.19
N PRO A 156 -12.87 -8.06 -3.91
CA PRO A 156 -13.22 -7.49 -2.62
C PRO A 156 -12.94 -8.48 -1.49
N SER A 157 -12.36 -8.01 -0.38
CA SER A 157 -12.01 -8.90 0.74
C SER A 157 -13.27 -9.33 1.49
N THR A 158 -13.72 -10.57 1.28
CA THR A 158 -14.95 -11.16 1.85
C THR A 158 -14.73 -11.83 3.21
N ASN A 159 -13.47 -12.03 3.64
CA ASN A 159 -13.13 -12.73 4.87
C ASN A 159 -13.63 -11.97 6.12
N GLY A 160 -14.64 -12.53 6.79
CA GLY A 160 -15.32 -11.92 7.93
C GLY A 160 -16.40 -10.89 7.58
N ALA A 161 -16.67 -10.64 6.30
CA ALA A 161 -17.73 -9.72 5.87
C ALA A 161 -19.12 -10.34 6.02
N GLN A 162 -20.11 -9.52 6.37
CA GLN A 162 -21.50 -9.96 6.41
C GLN A 162 -22.05 -10.15 5.00
N ILE A 163 -22.44 -11.37 4.68
CA ILE A 163 -23.05 -11.75 3.41
C ILE A 163 -24.50 -11.25 3.40
N SER A 164 -24.81 -10.41 2.41
CA SER A 164 -26.17 -9.92 2.22
C SER A 164 -27.08 -11.01 1.68
N ILE A 165 -28.22 -11.21 2.33
CA ILE A 165 -29.23 -12.22 2.01
C ILE A 165 -30.62 -11.58 2.11
N PRO A 166 -31.60 -11.98 1.27
CA PRO A 166 -32.98 -11.61 1.49
C PRO A 166 -33.48 -12.20 2.82
N ARG A 167 -34.38 -11.50 3.51
CA ARG A 167 -34.99 -11.96 4.76
C ARG A 167 -36.50 -11.87 4.70
N ILE A 168 -37.18 -12.79 5.38
CA ILE A 168 -38.60 -12.68 5.73
C ILE A 168 -38.64 -12.48 7.24
N ARG A 169 -38.83 -11.24 7.69
CA ARG A 169 -38.68 -10.87 9.11
C ARG A 169 -39.96 -11.02 9.92
N LYS A 170 -41.12 -10.99 9.25
CA LYS A 170 -42.43 -11.16 9.86
C LYS A 170 -43.44 -11.63 8.83
N ILE A 171 -44.32 -12.54 9.23
CA ILE A 171 -45.57 -12.84 8.53
C ILE A 171 -46.73 -12.39 9.41
N SER A 172 -47.76 -11.81 8.81
CA SER A 172 -48.93 -11.24 9.47
C SER A 172 -50.18 -11.91 8.93
N ILE A 173 -50.71 -12.87 9.69
CA ILE A 173 -51.81 -13.77 9.31
C ILE A 173 -53.01 -13.50 10.23
N PRO A 174 -54.27 -13.55 9.74
CA PRO A 174 -55.45 -13.69 10.58
C PRO A 174 -55.36 -14.92 11.50
N SER A 175 -55.83 -14.79 12.74
CA SER A 175 -55.93 -15.88 13.74
C SER A 175 -56.60 -17.16 13.21
N ALA A 176 -57.62 -17.01 12.37
CA ALA A 176 -58.23 -18.08 11.58
C ALA A 176 -58.94 -17.51 10.33
N PHE A 177 -59.28 -18.39 9.40
CA PHE A 177 -60.12 -18.14 8.23
C PHE A 177 -61.40 -18.98 8.31
N ALA A 178 -62.53 -18.46 7.82
CA ALA A 178 -63.72 -19.29 7.61
C ALA A 178 -63.62 -20.03 6.26
N SER A 179 -64.20 -21.23 6.18
CA SER A 179 -64.30 -22.00 4.93
C SER A 179 -64.78 -21.15 3.75
N ALA A 180 -64.04 -21.18 2.64
CA ALA A 180 -64.27 -20.38 1.43
C ALA A 180 -64.29 -18.83 1.59
N GLN A 181 -63.94 -18.28 2.75
CA GLN A 181 -63.80 -16.82 2.95
C GLN A 181 -62.35 -16.38 2.79
N SER A 182 -62.04 -15.72 1.69
CA SER A 182 -60.69 -15.20 1.42
C SER A 182 -60.27 -14.10 2.40
N GLY A 183 -58.97 -14.06 2.73
CA GLY A 183 -58.37 -13.02 3.57
C GLY A 183 -56.93 -12.70 3.16
N ASN A 184 -56.45 -11.52 3.52
CA ASN A 184 -55.13 -11.04 3.11
C ASN A 184 -54.05 -11.43 4.14
N ILE A 185 -52.91 -11.92 3.65
CA ILE A 185 -51.70 -12.17 4.44
C ILE A 185 -50.60 -11.20 3.98
N THR A 186 -49.95 -10.56 4.94
CA THR A 186 -48.86 -9.59 4.67
C THR A 186 -47.52 -10.18 5.10
N PHE A 187 -46.55 -10.15 4.17
CA PHE A 187 -45.20 -10.66 4.35
C PHE A 187 -44.22 -9.48 4.37
N PHE A 188 -43.45 -9.34 5.45
CA PHE A 188 -42.47 -8.28 5.63
C PHE A 188 -41.07 -8.80 5.29
N VAL A 189 -40.37 -8.11 4.39
CA VAL A 189 -39.09 -8.52 3.82
C VAL A 189 -38.03 -7.44 3.97
N GLU A 190 -36.78 -7.87 4.11
CA GLU A 190 -35.60 -6.99 4.18
C GLU A 190 -34.52 -7.44 3.19
N ALA A 191 -33.83 -6.47 2.58
CA ALA A 191 -32.70 -6.62 1.67
C ALA A 191 -31.98 -5.25 1.53
N ASN A 192 -31.09 -5.07 0.55
CA ASN A 192 -30.44 -3.77 0.35
C ASN A 192 -31.39 -2.71 -0.25
N VAL A 193 -31.06 -1.44 -0.05
CA VAL A 193 -31.78 -0.32 -0.69
C VAL A 193 -31.65 -0.42 -2.21
N GLY A 194 -32.78 -0.42 -2.91
CA GLY A 194 -32.87 -0.58 -4.36
C GLY A 194 -32.84 -2.04 -4.84
N GLU A 195 -32.73 -3.03 -3.95
CA GLU A 195 -32.67 -4.44 -4.33
C GLU A 195 -34.03 -4.96 -4.80
N ALA A 196 -34.01 -5.75 -5.87
CA ALA A 196 -35.18 -6.42 -6.42
C ALA A 196 -35.24 -7.87 -5.95
N LEU A 197 -36.35 -8.21 -5.28
CA LEU A 197 -36.68 -9.55 -4.84
C LEU A 197 -37.83 -10.11 -5.69
N THR A 198 -37.79 -11.42 -5.92
CA THR A 198 -38.95 -12.21 -6.34
C THR A 198 -39.46 -13.02 -5.16
N TYR A 199 -40.75 -13.33 -5.14
CA TYR A 199 -41.35 -14.19 -4.12
C TYR A 199 -42.23 -15.28 -4.72
N SER A 200 -42.39 -16.38 -4.00
CA SER A 200 -43.33 -17.46 -4.30
C SER A 200 -43.92 -18.05 -3.02
N ILE A 201 -45.14 -18.56 -3.12
CA ILE A 201 -45.87 -19.23 -2.04
C ILE A 201 -46.34 -20.59 -2.54
N SER A 202 -46.09 -21.64 -1.76
CA SER A 202 -46.55 -23.02 -2.03
C SER A 202 -47.25 -23.61 -0.80
N SER A 203 -48.10 -24.61 -1.02
CA SER A 203 -48.78 -25.37 0.04
C SER A 203 -48.19 -26.78 0.15
N SER A 204 -48.09 -27.33 1.36
CA SER A 204 -47.48 -28.67 1.57
C SER A 204 -48.37 -29.83 1.11
N ALA A 205 -49.67 -29.60 0.93
CA ALA A 205 -50.63 -30.60 0.47
C ALA A 205 -51.55 -30.05 -0.63
N THR A 206 -52.04 -30.95 -1.49
CA THR A 206 -53.06 -30.66 -2.48
C THR A 206 -54.40 -30.37 -1.80
N GLY A 207 -55.09 -29.31 -2.23
CA GLY A 207 -56.37 -28.90 -1.67
C GLY A 207 -56.31 -27.93 -0.48
N SER A 208 -55.13 -27.54 0.00
CA SER A 208 -54.93 -26.59 1.12
C SER A 208 -55.28 -25.12 0.81
N GLY A 209 -56.19 -24.84 -0.12
CA GLY A 209 -56.50 -23.49 -0.59
C GLY A 209 -55.47 -22.92 -1.58
N ALA A 210 -55.71 -21.68 -2.03
CA ALA A 210 -54.93 -21.01 -3.07
C ALA A 210 -54.49 -19.59 -2.67
N PHE A 211 -53.44 -19.08 -3.31
CA PHE A 211 -52.88 -17.74 -3.07
C PHE A 211 -53.00 -16.86 -4.32
N SER A 212 -53.33 -15.59 -4.15
CA SER A 212 -53.48 -14.62 -5.23
C SER A 212 -52.84 -13.27 -4.89
N PRO A 213 -51.73 -12.87 -5.53
CA PRO A 213 -50.92 -13.67 -6.45
C PRO A 213 -50.09 -14.73 -5.67
N PRO A 214 -49.82 -15.92 -6.25
CA PRO A 214 -48.99 -16.94 -5.61
C PRO A 214 -47.48 -16.68 -5.78
N ASN A 215 -47.10 -15.74 -6.64
CA ASN A 215 -45.72 -15.31 -6.87
C ASN A 215 -45.70 -13.86 -7.39
N GLY A 216 -44.54 -13.21 -7.35
CA GLY A 216 -44.41 -11.83 -7.81
C GLY A 216 -43.02 -11.25 -7.61
N GLY A 217 -42.91 -9.94 -7.78
CA GLY A 217 -41.68 -9.18 -7.54
C GLY A 217 -41.93 -7.93 -6.69
N ILE A 218 -40.89 -7.50 -5.96
CA ILE A 218 -40.88 -6.28 -5.15
C ILE A 218 -39.48 -5.67 -5.19
N THR A 219 -39.39 -4.36 -5.43
CA THR A 219 -38.14 -3.60 -5.32
C THR A 219 -38.20 -2.73 -4.06
N LEU A 220 -37.22 -2.87 -3.18
CA LEU A 220 -37.24 -2.16 -1.90
C LEU A 220 -36.68 -0.73 -2.05
N LEU A 221 -37.51 0.29 -1.77
CA LEU A 221 -37.07 1.70 -1.78
C LEU A 221 -36.26 2.08 -0.53
N ASN A 222 -36.25 1.22 0.48
CA ASN A 222 -35.47 1.30 1.72
C ASN A 222 -34.89 -0.11 2.01
N THR A 223 -34.29 -0.34 3.17
CA THR A 223 -33.81 -1.69 3.57
C THR A 223 -34.93 -2.69 3.90
N ALA A 224 -36.18 -2.22 3.99
CA ALA A 224 -37.35 -3.03 4.33
C ALA A 224 -38.56 -2.68 3.44
N GLY A 225 -39.44 -3.66 3.26
CA GLY A 225 -40.73 -3.51 2.58
C GLY A 225 -41.70 -4.64 2.92
N ALA A 226 -42.84 -4.68 2.25
CA ALA A 226 -43.82 -5.73 2.42
C ALA A 226 -44.59 -6.02 1.13
N PHE A 227 -45.02 -7.26 0.95
CA PHE A 227 -45.98 -7.66 -0.08
C PHE A 227 -47.20 -8.34 0.55
N VAL A 228 -48.31 -8.37 -0.18
CA VAL A 228 -49.59 -8.94 0.26
C VAL A 228 -50.02 -10.00 -0.74
N SER A 229 -50.49 -11.15 -0.24
CA SER A 229 -51.18 -12.15 -1.04
C SER A 229 -52.50 -12.51 -0.37
N GLN A 230 -53.55 -12.67 -1.16
CA GLN A 230 -54.86 -13.11 -0.67
C GLN A 230 -54.88 -14.64 -0.62
N TYR A 231 -55.09 -15.20 0.56
CA TYR A 231 -55.36 -16.62 0.75
C TYR A 231 -56.85 -16.90 0.59
N SER A 232 -57.18 -17.89 -0.24
CA SER A 232 -58.52 -18.43 -0.45
C SER A 232 -58.58 -19.84 0.15
N PRO A 233 -59.19 -20.01 1.34
CA PRO A 233 -59.22 -21.29 2.04
C PRO A 233 -60.15 -22.30 1.35
N PRO A 234 -59.89 -23.61 1.49
CA PRO A 234 -60.82 -24.65 1.06
C PRO A 234 -62.02 -24.74 2.01
N THR A 235 -63.05 -25.49 1.61
CA THR A 235 -64.13 -25.90 2.52
C THR A 235 -63.66 -27.06 3.39
N VAL A 236 -63.77 -26.93 4.71
CA VAL A 236 -63.40 -27.98 5.67
C VAL A 236 -64.59 -28.38 6.55
N ALA A 237 -64.66 -29.66 6.94
CA ALA A 237 -65.72 -30.19 7.80
C ALA A 237 -65.43 -30.01 9.30
N THR A 238 -64.16 -29.81 9.66
CA THR A 238 -63.65 -29.61 11.02
C THR A 238 -62.56 -28.54 10.99
N GLU A 239 -62.20 -27.99 12.16
CA GLU A 239 -60.99 -27.17 12.27
C GLU A 239 -59.80 -27.90 11.66
N THR A 240 -59.13 -27.26 10.71
CA THR A 240 -58.02 -27.83 9.95
C THR A 240 -56.89 -26.81 9.86
N VAL A 241 -55.66 -27.23 10.15
CA VAL A 241 -54.47 -26.39 9.99
C VAL A 241 -53.71 -26.85 8.75
N PHE A 242 -53.52 -25.94 7.79
CA PHE A 242 -52.70 -26.17 6.61
C PHE A 242 -51.31 -25.57 6.79
N SER A 243 -50.31 -26.18 6.16
CA SER A 243 -48.94 -25.68 6.14
C SER A 243 -48.55 -25.23 4.74
N HIS A 244 -47.81 -24.13 4.68
CA HIS A 244 -47.40 -23.43 3.49
C HIS A 244 -45.94 -23.02 3.63
N THR A 245 -45.28 -22.72 2.51
CA THR A 245 -43.92 -22.17 2.48
C THR A 245 -43.95 -20.89 1.65
N VAL A 246 -43.46 -19.80 2.21
CA VAL A 246 -43.13 -18.59 1.45
C VAL A 246 -41.62 -18.58 1.19
N THR A 247 -41.23 -18.21 -0.03
CA THR A 247 -39.83 -18.02 -0.43
C THR A 247 -39.64 -16.63 -1.01
N ALA A 248 -38.54 -15.98 -0.65
CA ALA A 248 -38.08 -14.71 -1.25
C ALA A 248 -36.66 -14.89 -1.78
N THR A 249 -36.43 -14.49 -3.04
CA THR A 249 -35.20 -14.75 -3.81
C THR A 249 -34.70 -13.47 -4.46
N ASN A 250 -33.42 -13.13 -4.28
CA ASN A 250 -32.82 -11.94 -4.90
C ASN A 250 -32.24 -12.20 -6.30
N ALA A 251 -31.85 -11.14 -7.00
CA ALA A 251 -31.34 -11.22 -8.37
C ALA A 251 -30.08 -12.09 -8.56
N ALA A 252 -29.31 -12.34 -7.50
CA ALA A 252 -28.15 -13.25 -7.50
C ALA A 252 -28.51 -14.71 -7.14
N GLY A 253 -29.80 -15.03 -6.99
CA GLY A 253 -30.31 -16.39 -6.78
C GLY A 253 -30.25 -16.89 -5.34
N HIS A 254 -29.79 -16.07 -4.38
CA HIS A 254 -29.92 -16.39 -2.96
C HIS A 254 -31.40 -16.35 -2.56
N SER A 255 -31.86 -17.34 -1.80
CA SER A 255 -33.26 -17.45 -1.39
C SER A 255 -33.41 -17.76 0.09
N ILE A 256 -34.41 -17.16 0.72
CA ILE A 256 -34.86 -17.48 2.07
C ILE A 256 -36.28 -18.06 1.98
N SER A 257 -36.49 -19.23 2.54
CA SER A 257 -37.78 -19.91 2.63
C SER A 257 -38.16 -20.08 4.10
N THR A 258 -39.41 -19.84 4.48
CA THR A 258 -39.90 -20.22 5.81
C THR A 258 -41.31 -20.78 5.72
N THR A 259 -41.61 -21.74 6.60
CA THR A 259 -42.96 -22.29 6.70
C THR A 259 -43.92 -21.29 7.35
N PHE A 260 -45.21 -21.44 7.12
CA PHE A 260 -46.27 -20.81 7.91
C PHE A 260 -47.55 -21.62 7.86
N THR A 261 -48.42 -21.44 8.84
CA THR A 261 -49.70 -22.16 8.91
C THR A 261 -50.89 -21.23 8.65
N THR A 262 -51.97 -21.80 8.13
CA THR A 262 -53.30 -21.17 8.15
C THR A 262 -54.28 -22.10 8.86
N LYS A 263 -55.07 -21.55 9.77
CA LYS A 263 -56.14 -22.25 10.49
C LYS A 263 -57.48 -21.96 9.81
N VAL A 264 -58.19 -23.01 9.39
CA VAL A 264 -59.47 -22.89 8.67
C VAL A 264 -60.59 -23.55 9.48
N MET A 265 -61.69 -22.81 9.65
CA MET A 265 -62.87 -23.22 10.41
C MET A 265 -64.02 -23.71 9.49
N PRO A 266 -64.87 -24.65 9.95
CA PRO A 266 -66.01 -25.13 9.19
C PRO A 266 -67.13 -24.07 9.06
N PRO A 267 -68.03 -24.16 8.06
CA PRO A 267 -68.97 -23.07 7.72
C PRO A 267 -69.95 -22.64 8.83
N GLU A 268 -70.31 -23.52 9.77
CA GLU A 268 -71.40 -23.26 10.73
C GLU A 268 -70.95 -22.55 12.03
N THR A 269 -69.70 -22.12 12.15
CA THR A 269 -69.21 -21.32 13.29
C THR A 269 -69.80 -19.90 13.26
N THR A 270 -71.03 -19.78 13.75
CA THR A 270 -71.89 -18.59 13.64
C THR A 270 -71.52 -17.44 14.59
N ASN A 271 -70.64 -17.67 15.56
CA ASN A 271 -69.98 -16.60 16.31
C ASN A 271 -68.68 -16.21 15.58
N GLY A 272 -68.68 -15.00 15.01
CA GLY A 272 -67.80 -14.59 13.92
C GLY A 272 -66.30 -14.86 14.09
N VAL A 273 -65.69 -15.30 12.99
CA VAL A 273 -64.23 -15.38 12.80
C VAL A 273 -63.66 -13.96 12.62
N ILE A 274 -63.68 -13.18 13.71
CA ILE A 274 -62.99 -11.90 13.86
C ILE A 274 -62.39 -11.80 15.27
N ASP A 275 -61.57 -12.77 15.66
CA ASP A 275 -60.47 -12.43 16.56
C ASP A 275 -59.45 -11.62 15.76
N THR A 276 -59.41 -10.31 16.00
CA THR A 276 -58.47 -9.39 15.35
C THR A 276 -57.02 -9.58 15.77
N SER A 277 -56.70 -10.56 16.63
CA SER A 277 -55.32 -10.95 16.87
C SER A 277 -54.65 -11.37 15.56
N VAL A 278 -53.63 -10.61 15.18
CA VAL A 278 -52.75 -10.96 14.07
C VAL A 278 -51.77 -12.00 14.60
N ALA A 279 -51.90 -13.24 14.13
CA ALA A 279 -50.90 -14.25 14.34
C ALA A 279 -49.59 -13.79 13.69
N VAL A 280 -48.62 -13.47 14.54
CA VAL A 280 -47.22 -13.29 14.17
C VAL A 280 -46.58 -14.66 14.27
N LEU A 281 -46.07 -15.17 13.15
CA LEU A 281 -45.30 -16.40 13.17
C LEU A 281 -43.86 -16.09 13.62
N PHE A 282 -43.35 -16.85 14.59
CA PHE A 282 -42.05 -16.63 15.23
C PHE A 282 -40.94 -17.60 14.79
N ASN A 283 -41.13 -18.35 13.68
CA ASN A 283 -40.09 -19.19 13.08
C ASN A 283 -38.71 -18.48 13.04
N PRO A 284 -37.58 -19.19 13.25
CA PRO A 284 -36.25 -18.61 13.33
C PRO A 284 -35.91 -17.65 12.18
N VAL A 285 -35.58 -16.40 12.49
CA VAL A 285 -35.24 -15.37 11.50
C VAL A 285 -33.73 -15.31 11.30
N ILE A 286 -33.24 -15.75 10.14
CA ILE A 286 -31.83 -15.65 9.76
C ILE A 286 -31.51 -14.20 9.38
N ASN A 287 -30.92 -13.45 10.32
CA ASN A 287 -30.54 -12.05 10.18
C ASN A 287 -29.21 -11.84 9.46
N GLY A 288 -28.40 -12.88 9.27
CA GLY A 288 -27.16 -12.77 8.51
C GLY A 288 -26.42 -14.09 8.37
N LEU A 289 -25.47 -14.10 7.44
CA LEU A 289 -24.48 -15.14 7.24
C LEU A 289 -23.12 -14.46 7.16
N ASN A 290 -22.12 -14.96 7.90
CA ASN A 290 -20.72 -14.53 7.79
C ASN A 290 -19.86 -15.74 7.45
N ALA A 291 -18.82 -15.53 6.67
CA ALA A 291 -17.88 -16.58 6.26
C ALA A 291 -16.42 -16.13 6.44
N GLN A 292 -15.56 -17.06 6.81
CA GLN A 292 -14.12 -16.83 6.98
C GLN A 292 -13.35 -18.05 6.47
N ARG A 293 -12.42 -17.84 5.53
CA ARG A 293 -11.58 -18.91 5.00
C ARG A 293 -10.34 -19.13 5.88
N THR A 294 -10.02 -20.40 6.10
CA THR A 294 -8.86 -20.89 6.86
C THR A 294 -8.25 -22.07 6.10
N GLY A 295 -7.24 -21.81 5.25
CA GLY A 295 -6.62 -22.83 4.40
C GLY A 295 -7.60 -23.40 3.36
N THR A 296 -7.79 -24.71 3.33
CA THR A 296 -8.75 -25.42 2.45
C THR A 296 -10.20 -25.35 2.95
N ASN A 297 -10.48 -24.62 4.03
CA ASN A 297 -11.75 -24.73 4.76
C ASN A 297 -12.42 -23.37 4.90
N VAL A 298 -13.74 -23.32 4.95
CA VAL A 298 -14.51 -22.07 5.19
C VAL A 298 -15.39 -22.25 6.42
N LYS A 299 -15.12 -21.47 7.47
CA LYS A 299 -15.96 -21.38 8.65
C LYS A 299 -17.18 -20.51 8.31
N PHE A 300 -18.37 -21.06 8.49
CA PHE A 300 -19.63 -20.33 8.36
C PHE A 300 -20.26 -20.09 9.74
N SER A 301 -20.92 -18.94 9.86
CA SER A 301 -21.72 -18.59 11.03
C SER A 301 -22.96 -17.83 10.59
N ALA A 302 -24.11 -18.14 11.17
CA ALA A 302 -25.34 -17.39 10.98
C ALA A 302 -25.61 -16.51 12.18
N THR A 303 -26.32 -15.39 11.98
CA THR A 303 -26.97 -14.66 13.07
C THR A 303 -28.45 -14.95 12.99
N VAL A 304 -29.02 -15.57 14.02
CA VAL A 304 -30.44 -15.94 14.09
C VAL A 304 -31.10 -15.13 15.21
N ALA A 305 -32.38 -14.79 15.04
CA ALA A 305 -33.25 -14.37 16.15
C ALA A 305 -34.50 -15.23 16.16
N ASP A 306 -34.95 -15.60 17.35
CA ASP A 306 -36.04 -16.53 17.61
C ASP A 306 -36.76 -16.11 18.92
N ASP A 307 -37.87 -16.76 19.29
CA ASP A 307 -38.47 -16.59 20.62
C ASP A 307 -37.96 -17.60 21.67
N THR A 308 -37.25 -18.64 21.23
CA THR A 308 -36.48 -19.57 22.08
C THR A 308 -34.98 -19.18 22.16
N PRO A 309 -34.23 -19.65 23.20
CA PRO A 309 -32.79 -19.45 23.27
C PRO A 309 -32.03 -20.13 22.13
N GLU A 310 -30.87 -19.60 21.70
CA GLU A 310 -30.10 -20.15 20.56
C GLU A 310 -29.67 -21.60 20.80
N GLU A 311 -29.47 -22.01 22.06
CA GLU A 311 -29.13 -23.39 22.46
C GLU A 311 -30.28 -24.39 22.23
N ALA A 312 -31.51 -23.92 21.99
CA ALA A 312 -32.68 -24.75 21.68
C ALA A 312 -32.86 -24.97 20.16
N LEU A 313 -32.13 -24.26 19.31
CA LEU A 313 -32.26 -24.31 17.85
C LEU A 313 -31.48 -25.46 17.24
N THR A 314 -32.12 -26.19 16.32
CA THR A 314 -31.47 -27.24 15.53
C THR A 314 -31.00 -26.67 14.19
N TYR A 315 -29.72 -26.87 13.87
CA TYR A 315 -29.09 -26.41 12.63
C TYR A 315 -28.81 -27.58 11.69
N ALA A 316 -29.07 -27.39 10.38
CA ALA A 316 -28.76 -28.36 9.34
C ALA A 316 -28.10 -27.67 8.13
N TRP A 317 -26.80 -27.91 7.95
CA TRP A 317 -25.96 -27.42 6.87
C TRP A 317 -25.69 -28.52 5.85
N THR A 318 -25.90 -28.20 4.57
CA THR A 318 -25.61 -29.09 3.43
C THR A 318 -25.07 -28.27 2.27
N PHE A 319 -24.12 -28.81 1.50
CA PHE A 319 -23.66 -28.22 0.24
C PHE A 319 -24.03 -29.13 -0.94
N THR A 320 -24.34 -28.54 -2.09
CA THR A 320 -24.62 -29.27 -3.35
C THR A 320 -23.87 -28.59 -4.50
N PRO A 321 -22.85 -29.25 -5.11
CA PRO A 321 -22.13 -28.68 -6.25
C PRO A 321 -23.03 -28.39 -7.45
N SER A 322 -22.68 -27.35 -8.22
CA SER A 322 -23.33 -27.06 -9.51
C SER A 322 -23.16 -28.21 -10.50
N THR A 323 -24.15 -28.41 -11.38
CA THR A 323 -24.08 -29.42 -12.46
C THR A 323 -22.87 -29.19 -13.36
N GLY A 324 -22.04 -30.23 -13.52
CA GLY A 324 -20.78 -30.17 -14.29
C GLY A 324 -19.52 -29.90 -13.46
N THR A 325 -19.66 -29.60 -12.16
CA THR A 325 -18.53 -29.53 -11.21
C THR A 325 -18.64 -30.65 -10.18
N THR A 326 -17.67 -31.58 -10.21
CA THR A 326 -17.50 -32.64 -9.20
C THR A 326 -16.16 -32.43 -8.49
N PRO A 327 -16.13 -31.73 -7.34
CA PRO A 327 -14.92 -31.59 -6.54
C PRO A 327 -14.53 -32.94 -5.91
N ASP A 328 -13.23 -33.19 -5.80
CA ASP A 328 -12.66 -34.37 -5.16
C ASP A 328 -11.55 -33.94 -4.18
N PRO A 329 -11.68 -34.22 -2.86
CA PRO A 329 -12.86 -34.77 -2.19
C PRO A 329 -14.07 -33.82 -2.21
N LEU A 330 -15.26 -34.37 -1.93
CA LEU A 330 -16.50 -33.60 -1.88
C LEU A 330 -16.52 -32.67 -0.64
N PRO A 331 -16.96 -31.39 -0.75
CA PRO A 331 -17.03 -30.48 0.40
C PRO A 331 -18.13 -30.90 1.39
N GLU A 332 -17.74 -31.05 2.66
CA GLU A 332 -18.63 -31.51 3.74
C GLU A 332 -18.54 -30.62 5.00
N PHE A 333 -19.57 -30.65 5.84
CA PHE A 333 -19.64 -29.85 7.07
C PHE A 333 -19.20 -30.66 8.29
N THR A 334 -18.26 -30.11 9.08
CA THR A 334 -17.70 -30.77 10.28
C THR A 334 -18.76 -31.08 11.34
N THR A 335 -19.75 -30.21 11.47
CA THR A 335 -20.74 -30.23 12.56
C THR A 335 -22.05 -29.61 12.11
N GLN A 336 -23.15 -30.10 12.68
CA GLN A 336 -24.49 -29.56 12.45
C GLN A 336 -24.84 -28.53 13.53
N THR A 337 -24.06 -27.45 13.56
CA THR A 337 -24.02 -26.43 14.63
C THR A 337 -23.92 -25.01 14.04
N ASN A 338 -24.14 -23.99 14.87
CA ASN A 338 -23.73 -22.62 14.59
C ASN A 338 -22.61 -22.20 15.57
N PRO A 339 -21.41 -21.81 15.12
CA PRO A 339 -20.88 -21.90 13.75
C PRO A 339 -20.60 -23.35 13.31
N THR A 340 -20.21 -23.52 12.05
CA THR A 340 -19.71 -24.78 11.46
C THR A 340 -18.53 -24.52 10.50
N THR A 341 -17.89 -25.56 9.98
CA THR A 341 -16.82 -25.45 8.98
C THR A 341 -17.09 -26.36 7.78
N LEU A 342 -17.12 -25.78 6.58
CA LEU A 342 -17.05 -26.50 5.32
C LEU A 342 -15.59 -26.92 5.05
N GLN A 343 -15.32 -28.22 5.03
CA GLN A 343 -14.04 -28.79 4.60
C GLN A 343 -13.91 -28.78 3.07
N HIS A 344 -12.68 -28.88 2.57
CA HIS A 344 -12.38 -29.14 1.15
C HIS A 344 -12.94 -28.10 0.16
N TYR A 345 -13.01 -26.84 0.60
CA TYR A 345 -13.29 -25.70 -0.26
C TYR A 345 -12.10 -25.42 -1.20
N ALA A 346 -12.40 -25.25 -2.48
CA ALA A 346 -11.49 -24.76 -3.52
C ALA A 346 -12.06 -23.46 -4.14
N THR A 347 -11.21 -22.59 -4.68
CA THR A 347 -11.62 -21.35 -5.36
C THR A 347 -12.59 -21.57 -6.51
N THR A 348 -12.44 -22.67 -7.25
CA THR A 348 -13.34 -23.06 -8.34
C THR A 348 -14.71 -23.59 -7.87
N LEU A 349 -14.94 -23.70 -6.55
CA LEU A 349 -16.16 -24.29 -6.01
C LEU A 349 -17.38 -23.39 -6.23
N GLN A 350 -18.41 -23.96 -6.86
CA GLN A 350 -19.69 -23.34 -7.14
C GLN A 350 -20.84 -24.30 -6.82
N GLY A 351 -21.95 -23.78 -6.30
CA GLY A 351 -23.10 -24.61 -5.93
C GLY A 351 -24.06 -23.95 -4.95
N ASP A 352 -24.95 -24.76 -4.40
CA ASP A 352 -25.93 -24.36 -3.39
C ASP A 352 -25.43 -24.73 -1.99
N LEU A 353 -25.12 -23.71 -1.19
CA LEU A 353 -24.99 -23.82 0.25
C LEU A 353 -26.38 -23.67 0.88
N LYS A 354 -26.86 -24.70 1.56
CA LYS A 354 -28.14 -24.66 2.28
C LYS A 354 -27.93 -24.73 3.78
N LEU A 355 -28.60 -23.83 4.50
CA LEU A 355 -28.79 -23.83 5.95
C LEU A 355 -30.28 -23.91 6.24
N SER A 356 -30.73 -24.93 6.96
CA SER A 356 -32.03 -24.95 7.64
C SER A 356 -31.83 -24.75 9.14
N VAL A 357 -32.65 -23.89 9.76
CA VAL A 357 -32.73 -23.68 11.21
C VAL A 357 -34.15 -24.01 11.65
N THR A 358 -34.28 -24.82 12.69
CA THR A 358 -35.57 -25.32 13.20
C THR A 358 -35.68 -25.10 14.71
N ASP A 359 -36.81 -24.53 15.15
CA ASP A 359 -37.15 -24.32 16.56
C ASP A 359 -37.73 -25.59 17.23
N THR A 360 -38.06 -25.50 18.53
CA THR A 360 -38.65 -26.60 19.30
C THR A 360 -40.14 -26.88 18.98
N ASN A 361 -40.78 -26.03 18.17
CA ASN A 361 -42.15 -26.15 17.68
C ASN A 361 -42.21 -26.71 16.23
N ASN A 362 -41.07 -27.10 15.65
CA ASN A 362 -40.88 -27.47 14.24
C ASN A 362 -41.11 -26.32 13.22
N GLY A 363 -41.12 -25.06 13.65
CA GLY A 363 -41.00 -23.92 12.74
C GLY A 363 -39.61 -23.93 12.10
N THR A 364 -39.55 -23.83 10.76
CA THR A 364 -38.29 -24.02 10.01
C THR A 364 -38.11 -22.92 8.98
N THR A 365 -36.95 -22.26 9.07
CA THR A 365 -36.45 -21.31 8.07
C THR A 365 -35.24 -21.90 7.37
N THR A 366 -35.17 -21.74 6.04
CA THR A 366 -34.14 -22.30 5.18
C THR A 366 -33.55 -21.22 4.28
N LEU A 367 -32.25 -20.95 4.43
CA LEU A 367 -31.46 -20.15 3.51
C LEU A 367 -30.81 -21.07 2.47
N ASN A 368 -31.01 -20.79 1.19
CA ASN A 368 -30.20 -21.34 0.10
C ASN A 368 -29.34 -20.20 -0.48
N TYR A 369 -28.03 -20.36 -0.38
CA TYR A 369 -27.01 -19.39 -0.74
C TYR A 369 -26.21 -19.89 -1.96
N LYS A 370 -26.20 -19.12 -3.05
CA LYS A 370 -25.44 -19.41 -4.27
C LYS A 370 -23.96 -19.08 -4.07
N LEU A 371 -23.17 -20.12 -3.86
CA LEU A 371 -21.71 -20.03 -3.77
C LEU A 371 -21.13 -19.85 -5.18
N THR A 372 -20.32 -18.81 -5.36
CA THR A 372 -19.74 -18.45 -6.67
C THR A 372 -18.23 -18.72 -6.75
N PRO A 373 -17.66 -18.95 -7.95
CA PRO A 373 -16.21 -19.11 -8.11
C PRO A 373 -15.44 -17.89 -7.60
N ASP A 374 -14.25 -18.13 -7.08
CA ASP A 374 -13.31 -17.18 -6.44
C ASP A 374 -13.87 -16.38 -5.25
N GLN A 375 -15.03 -16.76 -4.70
CA GLN A 375 -15.70 -15.99 -3.64
C GLN A 375 -14.88 -15.90 -2.34
N PHE A 376 -14.06 -16.92 -2.05
CA PHE A 376 -13.08 -16.91 -0.97
C PHE A 376 -11.73 -17.32 -1.58
N PRO A 377 -10.88 -16.37 -2.05
CA PRO A 377 -9.64 -16.69 -2.75
C PRO A 377 -8.68 -17.54 -1.91
N ASP A 378 -7.74 -18.22 -2.57
CA ASP A 378 -6.72 -19.01 -1.88
C ASP A 378 -5.78 -18.09 -1.08
N GLU A 379 -5.82 -18.20 0.25
CA GLU A 379 -5.01 -17.46 1.22
C GLU A 379 -3.62 -18.12 1.36
N PRO A 380 -2.52 -17.50 0.85
CA PRO A 380 -1.17 -18.01 1.04
C PRO A 380 -0.61 -17.54 2.38
N VAL A 381 0.23 -18.39 2.98
CA VAL A 381 1.02 -18.19 4.22
C VAL A 381 0.85 -16.83 4.91
N ALA A 382 -0.13 -16.81 5.82
CA ALA A 382 -0.39 -15.82 6.85
C ALA A 382 -1.00 -14.46 6.41
N GLN A 383 -2.25 -14.28 6.86
CA GLN A 383 -2.69 -13.08 7.61
C GLN A 383 -1.79 -12.85 8.85
N GLY A 384 -0.49 -12.73 8.65
CA GLY A 384 0.39 -12.16 9.66
C GLY A 384 -0.04 -10.72 9.86
N PRO A 385 -0.08 -10.22 11.10
CA PRO A 385 -0.41 -8.81 11.34
C PRO A 385 0.53 -7.89 10.54
N LEU A 386 0.14 -6.62 10.42
CA LEU A 386 0.97 -5.55 9.85
C LEU A 386 2.12 -5.14 10.81
N ASP A 387 2.74 -6.17 11.40
CA ASP A 387 3.84 -6.15 12.33
C ASP A 387 5.14 -6.33 11.57
N GLY A 388 6.10 -5.46 11.87
CA GLY A 388 7.37 -5.35 11.16
C GLY A 388 7.51 -3.98 10.52
N ILE A 389 8.63 -3.79 9.84
CA ILE A 389 9.10 -2.47 9.41
C ILE A 389 8.65 -2.23 7.96
N SER A 390 8.18 -1.01 7.68
CA SER A 390 7.92 -0.48 6.33
C SER A 390 9.15 0.25 5.79
N THR A 391 9.82 1.08 6.61
CA THR A 391 11.04 1.77 6.20
C THR A 391 11.97 2.12 7.37
N LEU A 392 13.28 2.12 7.10
CA LEU A 392 14.34 2.59 8.02
C LEU A 392 14.93 3.92 7.56
N ARG A 393 15.30 4.79 8.50
CA ARG A 393 16.06 6.03 8.28
C ARG A 393 17.10 6.22 9.38
N GLY A 394 18.35 6.50 9.00
CA GLY A 394 19.45 6.87 9.90
C GLY A 394 19.70 8.37 9.87
N GLY A 395 19.86 8.98 11.05
CA GLY A 395 20.42 10.34 11.20
C GLY A 395 21.90 10.29 11.55
N SER A 396 22.45 11.34 12.17
CA SER A 396 23.88 11.36 12.53
C SER A 396 24.23 10.38 13.65
N ASN A 397 23.39 10.28 14.69
CA ASN A 397 23.62 9.35 15.82
C ASN A 397 22.35 8.66 16.31
N HIS A 398 21.27 8.68 15.52
CA HIS A 398 20.02 7.96 15.78
C HIS A 398 19.55 7.20 14.54
N THR A 399 18.63 6.27 14.76
CA THR A 399 17.93 5.52 13.71
C THR A 399 16.45 5.50 14.06
N CYS A 400 15.59 5.68 13.07
CA CYS A 400 14.15 5.56 13.20
C CYS A 400 13.61 4.53 12.20
N ALA A 401 12.60 3.79 12.63
CA ALA A 401 11.81 2.87 11.82
C ALA A 401 10.35 3.33 11.80
N MET A 402 9.75 3.31 10.61
CA MET A 402 8.30 3.37 10.45
C MET A 402 7.79 1.92 10.32
N LEU A 403 6.84 1.53 11.16
CA LEU A 403 6.22 0.21 11.14
C LEU A 403 5.06 0.19 10.14
N ASN A 404 4.64 -1.01 9.76
CA ASN A 404 3.60 -1.21 8.74
C ASN A 404 2.19 -0.73 9.18
N ASP A 405 1.96 -0.50 10.47
CA ASP A 405 0.76 0.14 11.04
C ASP A 405 0.73 1.68 10.89
N GLY A 406 1.89 2.29 10.58
CA GLY A 406 2.10 3.75 10.54
C GLY A 406 2.67 4.34 11.83
N SER A 407 2.98 3.52 12.84
CA SER A 407 3.69 3.95 14.05
C SER A 407 5.19 4.10 13.80
N VAL A 408 5.88 4.85 14.67
CA VAL A 408 7.33 5.07 14.58
C VAL A 408 8.03 4.61 15.85
N ARG A 409 9.22 4.03 15.69
CA ARG A 409 10.19 3.73 16.76
C ARG A 409 11.51 4.41 16.41
N CYS A 410 12.07 5.20 17.31
CA CYS A 410 13.41 5.77 17.18
C CYS A 410 14.34 5.27 18.31
N TRP A 411 15.64 5.16 18.03
CA TRP A 411 16.67 4.78 19.00
C TRP A 411 18.04 5.38 18.65
N GLY A 412 19.02 5.27 19.55
CA GLY A 412 20.32 5.93 19.49
C GLY A 412 20.39 7.14 20.40
N TYR A 413 21.07 8.20 19.94
CA TYR A 413 21.25 9.45 20.67
C TYR A 413 19.93 10.21 20.83
N GLY A 414 19.65 10.69 22.05
CA GLY A 414 18.38 11.36 22.39
C GLY A 414 18.49 12.76 22.99
N ALA A 415 19.69 13.32 23.14
CA ALA A 415 19.90 14.51 23.98
C ALA A 415 19.24 15.81 23.48
N TYR A 416 18.78 15.87 22.23
CA TYR A 416 18.00 17.00 21.68
C TYR A 416 16.54 16.62 21.43
N GLY A 417 16.07 15.51 21.99
CA GLY A 417 14.69 15.04 21.82
C GLY A 417 14.43 14.30 20.52
N GLN A 418 15.43 14.06 19.67
CA GLN A 418 15.27 13.52 18.30
C GLN A 418 14.65 12.11 18.20
N LEU A 419 14.51 11.43 19.34
CA LEU A 419 13.81 10.15 19.46
C LEU A 419 12.29 10.32 19.71
N GLY A 420 11.85 11.48 20.19
CA GLY A 420 10.44 11.87 20.29
C GLY A 420 9.68 11.33 21.51
N TYR A 421 10.38 10.94 22.58
CA TYR A 421 9.81 10.32 23.77
C TYR A 421 9.69 11.25 25.00
N ALA A 422 9.62 12.58 24.78
CA ALA A 422 9.63 13.59 25.86
C ALA A 422 10.80 13.39 26.85
N SER A 423 12.00 13.11 26.31
CA SER A 423 13.16 12.73 27.10
C SER A 423 14.47 12.83 26.33
N THR A 424 15.50 13.37 27.00
CA THR A 424 16.90 13.40 26.55
C THR A 424 17.62 12.04 26.57
N SER A 425 16.95 10.96 27.00
CA SER A 425 17.57 9.65 27.18
C SER A 425 17.85 8.92 25.87
N ASN A 426 19.10 8.48 25.66
CA ASN A 426 19.44 7.52 24.62
C ASN A 426 18.70 6.19 24.80
N TRP A 427 18.37 5.55 23.66
CA TRP A 427 17.79 4.20 23.55
C TRP A 427 18.64 3.31 22.65
N GLY A 428 18.47 1.99 22.72
CA GLY A 428 19.27 1.00 21.99
C GLY A 428 20.69 0.80 22.56
N ASN A 429 21.07 1.53 23.61
CA ASN A 429 22.42 1.55 24.19
C ASN A 429 22.64 0.57 25.37
N THR A 430 21.55 0.10 26.00
CA THR A 430 21.58 -0.89 27.11
C THR A 430 20.41 -1.86 26.96
N GLN A 431 20.54 -3.08 27.50
CA GLN A 431 19.49 -4.11 27.48
C GLN A 431 18.17 -3.64 28.12
N ALA A 432 18.23 -2.75 29.12
CA ALA A 432 17.07 -2.14 29.77
C ALA A 432 16.40 -1.04 28.93
N ARG A 433 16.97 -0.69 27.77
CA ARG A 433 16.50 0.36 26.86
C ARG A 433 16.49 -0.12 25.40
N LEU A 434 16.09 -1.36 25.15
CA LEU A 434 15.88 -1.85 23.78
C LEU A 434 14.75 -1.07 23.07
N PRO A 435 14.79 -0.88 21.74
CA PRO A 435 13.87 0.04 21.06
C PRO A 435 12.39 -0.31 21.21
N TYR A 436 12.01 -1.59 21.33
CA TYR A 436 10.62 -1.98 21.56
C TYR A 436 10.07 -1.49 22.90
N LEU A 437 10.92 -1.36 23.94
CA LEU A 437 10.54 -0.93 25.29
C LEU A 437 10.20 0.56 25.39
N ALA A 438 10.58 1.37 24.39
CA ALA A 438 10.27 2.80 24.36
C ALA A 438 8.79 3.10 24.06
N GLY A 439 8.06 2.13 23.49
CA GLY A 439 6.74 2.37 22.91
C GLY A 439 6.81 3.20 21.61
N PRO A 440 5.66 3.49 20.98
CA PRO A 440 5.60 4.32 19.78
C PRO A 440 5.93 5.79 20.11
N VAL A 441 6.59 6.48 19.18
CA VAL A 441 6.69 7.95 19.21
C VAL A 441 5.28 8.54 19.15
N GLY A 442 4.99 9.54 19.98
CA GLY A 442 3.65 10.12 20.20
C GLY A 442 3.09 10.97 19.05
N ILE A 443 3.16 10.49 17.80
CA ILE A 443 2.94 11.29 16.59
C ILE A 443 1.47 11.60 16.24
N LEU A 444 0.49 11.24 17.08
CA LEU A 444 -0.97 11.48 16.94
C LEU A 444 -1.47 11.51 15.48
N GLY A 445 -1.43 10.34 14.84
CA GLY A 445 -1.76 10.12 13.42
C GLY A 445 -0.97 8.91 12.90
N LYS A 446 -1.08 8.60 11.60
CA LYS A 446 -0.26 7.57 10.95
C LYS A 446 0.79 8.19 10.06
N ALA A 447 2.06 7.81 10.25
CA ALA A 447 3.12 8.19 9.32
C ALA A 447 3.00 7.39 8.01
N THR A 448 3.16 8.08 6.88
CA THR A 448 3.26 7.49 5.55
C THR A 448 4.65 7.66 4.94
N LYS A 449 5.44 8.64 5.39
CA LYS A 449 6.87 8.78 5.11
C LYS A 449 7.61 9.23 6.37
N LEU A 450 8.85 8.76 6.50
CA LEU A 450 9.79 9.09 7.57
C LEU A 450 11.05 9.73 6.96
N ALA A 451 11.56 10.77 7.62
CA ALA A 451 12.84 11.40 7.34
C ALA A 451 13.59 11.64 8.67
N THR A 452 14.92 11.46 8.65
CA THR A 452 15.80 11.79 9.77
C THR A 452 16.90 12.70 9.24
N GLY A 453 17.08 13.85 9.91
CA GLY A 453 18.20 14.74 9.66
C GLY A 453 19.38 14.39 10.54
N GLY A 454 20.24 15.37 10.83
CA GLY A 454 21.42 15.16 11.66
C GLY A 454 21.05 14.82 13.11
N ASP A 455 20.44 15.79 13.78
CA ASP A 455 19.95 15.72 15.17
C ASP A 455 18.43 15.95 15.26
N HIS A 456 17.68 15.69 14.19
CA HIS A 456 16.21 15.81 14.15
C HIS A 456 15.53 14.72 13.32
N SER A 457 14.21 14.61 13.47
CA SER A 457 13.36 13.58 12.86
C SER A 457 12.04 14.20 12.43
N CYS A 458 11.49 13.78 11.29
CA CYS A 458 10.20 14.25 10.80
C CYS A 458 9.37 13.13 10.17
N VAL A 459 8.05 13.24 10.26
CA VAL A 459 7.08 12.40 9.55
C VAL A 459 6.17 13.22 8.66
N LEU A 460 5.80 12.62 7.53
CA LEU A 460 4.63 12.99 6.75
C LEU A 460 3.48 12.06 7.17
N LEU A 461 2.34 12.62 7.52
CA LEU A 461 1.15 11.86 7.91
C LEU A 461 0.28 11.50 6.68
N ASP A 462 -0.65 10.57 6.88
CA ASP A 462 -1.74 10.22 5.95
C ASP A 462 -2.59 11.42 5.49
N SER A 463 -2.79 12.39 6.37
CA SER A 463 -3.44 13.69 6.11
C SER A 463 -2.62 14.66 5.24
N GLY A 464 -1.39 14.32 4.84
CA GLY A 464 -0.47 15.22 4.13
C GLY A 464 0.17 16.30 5.01
N LEU A 465 -0.11 16.29 6.32
CA LEU A 465 0.51 17.18 7.32
C LEU A 465 1.89 16.66 7.75
N VAL A 466 2.80 17.58 8.05
CA VAL A 466 4.16 17.28 8.52
C VAL A 466 4.31 17.59 10.00
N ARG A 467 5.02 16.72 10.72
CA ARG A 467 5.46 16.93 12.11
C ARG A 467 6.96 16.62 12.21
N CYS A 468 7.72 17.58 12.69
CA CYS A 468 9.14 17.44 12.99
C CYS A 468 9.39 17.52 14.51
N TRP A 469 10.45 16.89 15.00
CA TRP A 469 10.93 16.98 16.38
C TRP A 469 12.46 16.74 16.45
N GLY A 470 13.08 17.09 17.56
CA GLY A 470 14.52 17.03 17.78
C GLY A 470 15.15 18.41 17.95
N ARG A 471 16.41 18.53 17.52
CA ARG A 471 17.18 19.77 17.58
C ARG A 471 16.62 20.86 16.66
N ASN A 472 16.63 22.11 17.11
CA ASN A 472 16.01 23.22 16.38
C ASN A 472 16.82 24.54 16.35
N ASP A 473 18.13 24.51 16.62
CA ASP A 473 19.02 25.68 16.67
C ASP A 473 18.88 26.67 15.48
N PHE A 474 18.45 26.18 14.32
CA PHE A 474 18.26 26.94 13.08
C PHE A 474 16.83 26.86 12.54
N GLY A 475 15.83 26.59 13.38
CA GLY A 475 14.43 26.50 12.94
C GLY A 475 14.14 25.30 12.03
N GLN A 476 15.00 24.27 11.99
CA GLN A 476 14.87 23.10 11.11
C GLN A 476 13.63 22.23 11.36
N LEU A 477 12.93 22.45 12.47
CA LEU A 477 11.62 21.86 12.73
C LEU A 477 10.48 22.65 12.06
N GLY A 478 10.65 23.96 11.81
CA GLY A 478 9.73 24.77 10.99
C GLY A 478 8.53 25.39 11.73
N TYR A 479 8.66 25.65 13.04
CA TYR A 479 7.55 26.04 13.91
C TYR A 479 7.49 27.54 14.29
N ASN A 480 8.32 28.42 13.71
CA ASN A 480 8.50 29.81 14.16
C ASN A 480 9.07 29.86 15.61
N THR A 481 10.13 29.10 15.83
CA THR A 481 10.91 29.05 17.08
C THR A 481 12.23 28.30 16.84
N THR A 482 13.26 28.57 17.66
CA THR A 482 14.52 27.80 17.72
C THR A 482 14.56 26.82 18.90
N GLN A 483 13.47 26.66 19.65
CA GLN A 483 13.38 25.68 20.74
C GLN A 483 13.33 24.25 20.18
N ASN A 484 14.08 23.33 20.78
CA ASN A 484 13.98 21.89 20.53
C ASN A 484 12.56 21.38 20.78
N LEU A 485 12.30 20.14 20.36
CA LEU A 485 11.05 19.45 20.65
C LEU A 485 11.28 17.95 20.87
N GLY A 486 10.75 17.40 21.95
CA GLY A 486 10.89 16.01 22.36
C GLY A 486 11.92 15.77 23.47
N ASP A 487 12.63 16.78 23.97
CA ASP A 487 13.65 16.64 25.03
C ASP A 487 13.09 16.71 26.45
N GLY A 488 11.97 17.42 26.68
CA GLY A 488 11.20 17.37 27.93
C GLY A 488 9.68 17.14 27.75
N GLU A 489 9.18 17.26 26.53
CA GLU A 489 7.75 17.46 26.23
C GLU A 489 7.30 16.69 24.97
N ALA A 490 6.00 16.72 24.68
CA ALA A 490 5.42 15.88 23.63
C ALA A 490 5.68 16.46 22.23
N VAL A 491 6.04 15.61 21.26
CA VAL A 491 6.27 15.99 19.83
C VAL A 491 5.05 16.62 19.13
N THR A 492 3.92 16.69 19.81
CA THR A 492 2.66 17.30 19.38
C THR A 492 2.48 18.74 19.84
N GLU A 493 3.32 19.24 20.76
CA GLU A 493 3.10 20.52 21.45
C GLU A 493 3.13 21.73 20.49
N PHE A 494 4.07 21.74 19.54
CA PHE A 494 4.13 22.77 18.49
C PHE A 494 3.16 22.49 17.31
N GLY A 495 2.27 21.49 17.43
CA GLY A 495 1.23 21.20 16.46
C GLY A 495 1.74 20.52 15.18
N TYR A 496 1.75 21.25 14.07
CA TYR A 496 2.14 20.80 12.73
C TYR A 496 2.96 21.86 12.01
N VAL A 497 3.90 21.44 11.17
CA VAL A 497 4.71 22.35 10.35
C VAL A 497 3.81 23.00 9.30
N ASN A 498 3.62 24.32 9.38
CA ASN A 498 2.73 25.01 8.45
C ASN A 498 3.41 25.22 7.09
N LEU A 499 3.16 24.27 6.19
CA LEU A 499 3.62 24.30 4.80
C LEU A 499 2.63 24.98 3.84
N GLY A 500 1.48 25.48 4.32
CA GLY A 500 0.48 26.17 3.49
C GLY A 500 -0.23 25.30 2.43
N GLY A 501 -0.13 23.98 2.57
CA GLY A 501 -0.68 22.96 1.66
C GLY A 501 -0.19 21.56 2.09
N PRO A 502 -0.71 20.46 1.51
CA PRO A 502 -0.28 19.11 1.85
C PRO A 502 1.04 18.76 1.15
N ALA A 503 1.92 18.06 1.86
CA ALA A 503 3.14 17.50 1.30
C ALA A 503 2.92 16.06 0.82
N ILE A 504 3.71 15.63 -0.18
CA ILE A 504 3.72 14.26 -0.72
C ILE A 504 5.07 13.56 -0.55
N ARG A 505 6.17 14.32 -0.41
CA ARG A 505 7.52 13.81 -0.07
C ARG A 505 8.15 14.71 1.00
N LEU A 506 9.07 14.14 1.77
CA LEU A 506 9.79 14.81 2.86
C LEU A 506 11.22 14.27 2.93
N SER A 507 12.19 15.16 3.11
CA SER A 507 13.61 14.84 3.34
C SER A 507 14.20 15.82 4.34
N ALA A 508 15.11 15.33 5.18
CA ALA A 508 15.81 16.12 6.18
C ALA A 508 17.32 15.96 5.95
N GLY A 509 18.01 17.08 5.80
CA GLY A 509 19.46 17.17 5.81
C GLY A 509 19.97 17.34 7.24
N LYS A 510 21.22 17.77 7.41
CA LYS A 510 21.81 17.86 8.77
C LYS A 510 21.11 18.87 9.66
N ASP A 511 20.98 20.10 9.16
CA ASP A 511 20.45 21.27 9.86
C ASP A 511 19.26 21.92 9.11
N HIS A 512 18.67 21.21 8.14
CA HIS A 512 17.56 21.73 7.31
C HIS A 512 16.62 20.61 6.85
N THR A 513 15.41 20.98 6.42
CA THR A 513 14.35 20.07 6.01
C THR A 513 13.67 20.60 4.74
N CYS A 514 13.29 19.72 3.82
CA CYS A 514 12.58 20.06 2.59
C CYS A 514 11.41 19.12 2.32
N ALA A 515 10.31 19.67 1.83
CA ALA A 515 9.12 18.94 1.41
C ALA A 515 8.82 19.17 -0.08
N VAL A 516 8.32 18.14 -0.76
CA VAL A 516 7.65 18.29 -2.07
C VAL A 516 6.16 18.36 -1.80
N MET A 517 5.52 19.43 -2.29
CA MET A 517 4.09 19.69 -2.18
C MET A 517 3.31 18.89 -3.24
N ASP A 518 2.02 18.67 -3.03
CA ASP A 518 1.11 18.05 -4.02
C ASP A 518 1.14 18.71 -5.40
N THR A 519 1.36 20.03 -5.46
CA THR A 519 1.57 20.83 -6.67
C THR A 519 2.87 20.51 -7.43
N GLY A 520 3.74 19.65 -6.90
CA GLY A 520 5.08 19.39 -7.44
C GLY A 520 6.07 20.55 -7.23
N LYS A 521 5.76 21.50 -6.34
CA LYS A 521 6.70 22.53 -5.87
C LYS A 521 7.42 22.08 -4.60
N VAL A 522 8.50 22.77 -4.24
CA VAL A 522 9.35 22.43 -3.09
C VAL A 522 9.35 23.58 -2.09
N ARG A 523 9.29 23.27 -0.80
CA ARG A 523 9.51 24.22 0.31
C ARG A 523 10.60 23.68 1.21
N CYS A 524 11.51 24.55 1.63
CA CYS A 524 12.64 24.19 2.48
C CYS A 524 12.74 25.13 3.67
N TRP A 525 13.16 24.63 4.83
CA TRP A 525 13.33 25.40 6.06
C TRP A 525 14.48 24.83 6.90
N GLY A 526 14.91 25.57 7.92
CA GLY A 526 16.14 25.34 8.65
C GLY A 526 17.28 26.25 8.21
N ARG A 527 18.50 25.79 8.46
CA ARG A 527 19.76 26.50 8.18
C ARG A 527 19.93 26.81 6.69
N ASN A 528 20.32 28.05 6.34
CA ASN A 528 20.48 28.49 4.95
C ASN A 528 21.84 29.18 4.64
N ASN A 529 22.83 29.08 5.53
CA ASN A 529 24.09 29.83 5.43
C ASN A 529 24.98 29.51 4.19
N ALA A 530 24.63 28.49 3.40
CA ALA A 530 25.25 28.16 2.13
C ALA A 530 24.27 28.22 0.94
N GLY A 531 23.05 28.73 1.15
CA GLY A 531 21.97 28.75 0.16
C GLY A 531 21.19 27.44 0.05
N GLN A 532 21.34 26.49 1.00
CA GLN A 532 20.78 25.14 0.90
C GLN A 532 19.24 25.06 0.92
N LEU A 533 18.53 26.16 1.24
CA LEU A 533 17.08 26.25 1.07
C LEU A 533 16.65 26.66 -0.36
N GLY A 534 17.52 27.33 -1.13
CA GLY A 534 17.30 27.59 -2.56
C GLY A 534 16.63 28.93 -2.93
N TYR A 535 16.25 29.77 -1.97
CA TYR A 535 15.39 30.93 -2.22
C TYR A 535 16.05 32.14 -2.92
N GLY A 536 17.39 32.19 -3.01
CA GLY A 536 18.16 33.31 -3.58
C GLY A 536 18.71 34.28 -2.53
N HIS A 537 18.79 33.84 -1.28
CA HIS A 537 19.35 34.54 -0.12
C HIS A 537 19.88 33.50 0.89
N THR A 538 20.58 33.93 1.95
CA THR A 538 21.25 33.03 2.93
C THR A 538 20.59 32.98 4.31
N ASP A 539 19.46 33.66 4.48
CA ASP A 539 18.75 33.75 5.76
C ASP A 539 18.02 32.44 6.07
N THR A 540 18.08 32.03 7.33
CA THR A 540 17.35 30.89 7.90
C THR A 540 15.83 31.06 7.71
N ILE A 541 15.07 29.96 7.73
CA ILE A 541 13.60 29.97 7.70
C ILE A 541 13.09 28.97 8.74
N GLY A 542 12.06 29.32 9.52
CA GLY A 542 11.46 28.42 10.51
C GLY A 542 11.79 28.76 11.96
N ASP A 543 12.79 29.63 12.17
CA ASP A 543 13.30 30.14 13.43
C ASP A 543 12.52 31.35 13.95
N ASN A 544 12.14 32.29 13.09
CA ASN A 544 11.24 33.40 13.44
C ASN A 544 10.12 33.69 12.40
N GLU A 545 9.87 32.75 11.48
CA GLU A 545 8.72 32.68 10.56
C GLU A 545 8.26 31.23 10.39
N GLN A 546 7.10 31.01 9.75
CA GLN A 546 6.67 29.68 9.30
C GLN A 546 7.07 29.40 7.83
N PRO A 547 7.42 28.15 7.44
CA PRO A 547 7.91 27.83 6.10
C PRO A 547 7.01 28.25 4.92
N TRP A 548 5.68 28.27 5.09
CA TRP A 548 4.78 28.75 4.04
C TRP A 548 4.99 30.23 3.66
N GLN A 549 5.55 31.05 4.55
CA GLN A 549 5.78 32.48 4.34
C GLN A 549 6.97 32.74 3.39
N ALA A 550 7.94 31.81 3.34
CA ALA A 550 9.03 31.84 2.36
C ALA A 550 8.57 31.53 0.92
N GLY A 551 7.41 30.87 0.80
CA GLY A 551 6.87 30.41 -0.48
C GLY A 551 7.62 29.21 -1.07
N ASP A 552 7.51 29.03 -2.38
CA ASP A 552 8.11 27.91 -3.10
C ASP A 552 9.54 28.21 -3.56
N VAL A 553 10.41 27.19 -3.50
CA VAL A 553 11.74 27.23 -4.11
C VAL A 553 11.60 27.38 -5.63
N ASP A 554 12.32 28.35 -6.19
CA ASP A 554 12.33 28.61 -7.62
C ASP A 554 13.07 27.48 -8.37
N LEU A 555 12.28 26.57 -8.96
CA LEU A 555 12.73 25.53 -9.90
C LEU A 555 12.42 25.91 -11.37
N GLY A 556 12.08 27.17 -11.64
CA GLY A 556 11.53 27.62 -12.91
C GLY A 556 10.24 26.89 -13.29
N ASN A 557 10.12 26.55 -14.57
CA ASN A 557 8.96 25.84 -15.13
C ASN A 557 8.91 24.33 -14.77
N ASN A 558 9.81 23.84 -13.92
CA ASN A 558 9.87 22.43 -13.54
C ASN A 558 8.96 22.10 -12.34
N THR A 559 8.70 20.80 -12.16
CA THR A 559 8.10 20.20 -10.97
C THR A 559 8.99 19.09 -10.43
N ALA A 560 9.06 18.96 -9.12
CA ALA A 560 9.77 17.89 -8.42
C ALA A 560 8.87 16.69 -8.16
N THR A 561 9.44 15.49 -8.18
CA THR A 561 8.85 14.22 -7.74
C THR A 561 9.57 13.62 -6.52
N ASP A 562 10.78 14.12 -6.23
CA ASP A 562 11.55 13.82 -5.03
C ASP A 562 12.43 15.01 -4.61
N VAL A 563 12.88 14.99 -3.36
CA VAL A 563 13.91 15.89 -2.86
C VAL A 563 14.80 15.12 -1.88
N ALA A 564 16.11 15.36 -1.95
CA ALA A 564 17.09 14.82 -1.02
C ALA A 564 17.98 15.95 -0.49
N ALA A 565 18.20 15.97 0.82
CA ALA A 565 18.98 16.98 1.53
C ALA A 565 20.17 16.34 2.27
N GLY A 566 21.36 16.92 2.12
CA GLY A 566 22.61 16.49 2.76
C GLY A 566 23.03 17.43 3.90
N GLU A 567 24.33 17.64 4.11
CA GLU A 567 24.81 18.56 5.18
C GLU A 567 24.65 20.05 4.80
N ASN A 568 25.03 20.43 3.59
CA ASN A 568 25.01 21.83 3.14
C ASN A 568 24.45 22.01 1.71
N HIS A 569 23.82 20.99 1.14
CA HIS A 569 23.22 21.04 -0.19
C HIS A 569 21.99 20.14 -0.31
N THR A 570 21.18 20.41 -1.33
CA THR A 570 19.87 19.81 -1.59
C THR A 570 19.74 19.54 -3.08
N CYS A 571 19.11 18.44 -3.48
CA CYS A 571 18.80 18.11 -4.86
C CYS A 571 17.33 17.71 -5.01
N ALA A 572 16.60 18.36 -5.91
CA ALA A 572 15.29 17.92 -6.37
C ALA A 572 15.42 16.98 -7.57
N LEU A 573 14.74 15.84 -7.53
CA LEU A 573 14.48 15.02 -8.72
C LEU A 573 13.26 15.58 -9.42
N LEU A 574 13.43 15.97 -10.68
CA LEU A 574 12.37 16.55 -11.49
C LEU A 574 11.51 15.46 -12.16
N SER A 575 10.27 15.79 -12.47
CA SER A 575 9.36 14.96 -13.28
C SER A 575 9.95 14.51 -14.62
N THR A 576 10.91 15.26 -15.17
CA THR A 576 11.65 14.89 -16.39
C THR A 576 12.72 13.81 -16.20
N GLY A 577 13.00 13.37 -14.97
CA GLY A 577 14.09 12.42 -14.66
C GLY A 577 15.48 13.06 -14.59
N ARG A 578 15.55 14.38 -14.42
CA ARG A 578 16.80 15.17 -14.28
C ARG A 578 16.83 15.85 -12.91
N LEU A 579 17.98 16.37 -12.50
CA LEU A 579 18.17 16.99 -11.18
C LEU A 579 18.25 18.51 -11.26
N LEU A 580 17.82 19.19 -10.21
CA LEU A 580 18.30 20.54 -9.88
C LEU A 580 18.84 20.51 -8.46
N CYS A 581 20.09 20.94 -8.29
CA CYS A 581 20.78 20.95 -7.00
C CYS A 581 21.16 22.36 -6.57
N TRP A 582 21.17 22.63 -5.26
CA TRP A 582 21.51 23.93 -4.68
C TRP A 582 22.11 23.81 -3.27
N GLY A 583 22.65 24.90 -2.75
CA GLY A 583 23.52 24.97 -1.57
C GLY A 583 25.00 25.05 -1.93
N LYS A 584 25.83 24.54 -1.01
CA LYS A 584 27.31 24.48 -1.12
C LYS A 584 27.74 23.67 -2.35
N ASN A 585 28.78 24.16 -3.04
CA ASN A 585 29.29 23.54 -4.27
C ASN A 585 30.83 23.51 -4.36
N THR A 586 31.53 23.67 -3.24
CA THR A 586 33.00 23.79 -3.20
C THR A 586 33.75 22.54 -3.72
N TYR A 587 33.07 21.40 -3.77
CA TYR A 587 33.61 20.13 -4.31
C TYR A 587 32.93 19.71 -5.63
N GLY A 588 32.11 20.57 -6.25
CA GLY A 588 31.33 20.22 -7.45
C GLY A 588 30.10 19.35 -7.16
N GLN A 589 29.72 19.19 -5.89
CA GLN A 589 28.63 18.30 -5.44
C GLN A 589 27.25 18.59 -6.04
N LEU A 590 27.02 19.78 -6.61
CA LEU A 590 25.77 20.09 -7.31
C LEU A 590 25.72 19.56 -8.75
N GLY A 591 26.85 19.09 -9.31
CA GLY A 591 26.93 18.51 -10.67
C GLY A 591 27.03 19.52 -11.82
N TYR A 592 27.14 20.81 -11.52
CA TYR A 592 27.28 21.89 -12.51
C TYR A 592 28.74 22.05 -13.00
N PRO A 593 28.97 22.65 -14.18
CA PRO A 593 30.32 22.97 -14.70
C PRO A 593 31.04 24.11 -13.94
N HIS A 594 30.63 24.43 -12.71
CA HIS A 594 31.24 25.46 -11.86
C HIS A 594 31.16 25.08 -10.38
N LEU A 595 32.06 25.65 -9.56
CA LEU A 595 32.10 25.46 -8.11
C LEU A 595 31.34 26.53 -7.30
N GLN A 596 30.65 27.46 -7.98
CA GLN A 596 29.79 28.46 -7.32
C GLN A 596 28.60 27.79 -6.63
N ALA A 597 28.29 28.24 -5.41
CA ALA A 597 27.10 27.85 -4.68
C ALA A 597 25.83 28.37 -5.38
N VAL A 598 24.74 27.62 -5.27
CA VAL A 598 23.41 27.97 -5.81
C VAL A 598 22.44 28.08 -4.65
N GLY A 599 21.34 28.82 -4.80
CA GLY A 599 20.35 29.09 -3.77
C GLY A 599 20.69 30.27 -2.84
N ALA A 600 21.96 30.67 -2.73
CA ALA A 600 22.39 31.82 -1.95
C ALA A 600 22.23 33.17 -2.68
N SER A 601 22.20 33.15 -4.02
CA SER A 601 22.01 34.34 -4.87
C SER A 601 21.54 33.94 -6.28
N LEU A 602 22.22 32.99 -6.92
CA LEU A 602 21.74 32.28 -8.11
C LEU A 602 20.57 31.37 -7.69
N LYS A 603 19.38 31.51 -8.26
CA LYS A 603 18.24 30.63 -7.94
C LYS A 603 18.34 29.29 -8.67
N PRO A 604 17.86 28.15 -8.13
CA PRO A 604 17.95 26.84 -8.78
C PRO A 604 17.35 26.84 -10.20
N GLY A 605 16.20 27.49 -10.41
CA GLY A 605 15.53 27.65 -11.69
C GLY A 605 16.29 28.46 -12.76
N SER A 606 17.40 29.12 -12.38
CA SER A 606 18.31 29.76 -13.34
C SER A 606 19.36 28.80 -13.92
N GLN A 607 19.45 27.58 -13.39
CA GLN A 607 20.44 26.58 -13.79
C GLN A 607 19.84 25.60 -14.80
N THR A 608 20.68 25.09 -15.71
CA THR A 608 20.31 23.95 -16.56
C THR A 608 20.15 22.71 -15.69
N PRO A 609 19.01 21.97 -15.74
CA PRO A 609 18.86 20.73 -15.00
C PRO A 609 19.96 19.72 -15.34
N VAL A 610 20.59 19.18 -14.30
CA VAL A 610 21.69 18.24 -14.40
C VAL A 610 21.16 16.88 -14.85
N GLU A 611 21.74 16.39 -15.95
CA GLU A 611 21.57 15.03 -16.44
C GLU A 611 22.95 14.35 -16.41
N PRO A 612 23.13 13.26 -15.64
CA PRO A 612 24.34 12.43 -15.69
C PRO A 612 24.45 11.67 -17.03
N THR A 613 25.07 10.48 -17.02
CA THR A 613 25.07 9.56 -18.19
C THR A 613 23.69 8.98 -18.55
N GLY A 614 22.61 9.47 -17.94
CA GLY A 614 21.22 9.15 -18.29
C GLY A 614 20.22 9.68 -17.26
N LEU A 615 18.93 9.36 -17.47
CA LEU A 615 17.85 9.76 -16.58
C LEU A 615 17.93 9.09 -15.21
N VAL A 616 17.66 9.87 -14.17
CA VAL A 616 17.70 9.47 -12.76
C VAL A 616 16.39 8.80 -12.33
N ALA A 617 16.52 7.83 -11.43
CA ALA A 617 15.45 7.11 -10.74
C ALA A 617 15.40 7.45 -9.24
N GLN A 618 16.57 7.59 -8.59
CA GLN A 618 16.71 8.00 -7.19
C GLN A 618 17.95 8.89 -7.04
N VAL A 619 17.91 9.87 -6.15
CA VAL A 619 19.08 10.64 -5.72
C VAL A 619 19.34 10.41 -4.23
N SER A 620 20.62 10.36 -3.86
CA SER A 620 21.14 10.31 -2.50
C SER A 620 22.17 11.44 -2.34
N VAL A 621 22.18 12.10 -1.19
CA VAL A 621 22.97 13.32 -0.97
C VAL A 621 23.79 13.12 0.30
N ASP A 622 25.10 13.14 0.14
CA ASP A 622 26.12 13.00 1.18
C ASP A 622 26.40 14.38 1.82
N ARG A 623 27.26 14.42 2.82
CA ARG A 623 27.79 15.68 3.38
C ARG A 623 28.44 16.61 2.36
N ASN A 624 29.25 16.08 1.45
CA ASN A 624 29.94 16.84 0.39
C ASN A 624 29.94 16.13 -0.99
N ALA A 625 29.15 15.07 -1.16
CA ALA A 625 28.97 14.37 -2.43
C ALA A 625 27.49 14.22 -2.80
N THR A 626 27.22 13.73 -4.00
CA THR A 626 25.87 13.40 -4.49
C THR A 626 25.97 12.13 -5.33
N CYS A 627 25.03 11.21 -5.15
CA CYS A 627 24.92 9.96 -5.90
C CYS A 627 23.55 9.86 -6.56
N ALA A 628 23.51 9.62 -7.87
CA ALA A 628 22.31 9.33 -8.64
C ALA A 628 22.28 7.84 -9.03
N LEU A 629 21.17 7.17 -8.71
CA LEU A 629 20.80 5.92 -9.35
C LEU A 629 20.07 6.24 -10.65
N LEU A 630 20.57 5.73 -11.77
CA LEU A 630 19.96 5.91 -13.08
C LEU A 630 18.87 4.86 -13.34
N ARG A 631 17.98 5.12 -14.30
CA ARG A 631 16.91 4.18 -14.70
C ARG A 631 17.44 2.86 -15.30
N SER A 632 18.71 2.81 -15.70
CA SER A 632 19.46 1.59 -16.06
C SER A 632 19.86 0.73 -14.84
N GLY A 633 19.73 1.23 -13.62
CA GLY A 633 20.30 0.64 -12.41
C GLY A 633 21.78 0.99 -12.18
N SER A 634 22.42 1.74 -13.08
CA SER A 634 23.79 2.25 -12.88
C SER A 634 23.80 3.30 -11.76
N VAL A 635 24.81 3.27 -10.88
CA VAL A 635 25.03 4.34 -9.88
C VAL A 635 26.15 5.26 -10.37
N VAL A 636 25.91 6.57 -10.32
CA VAL A 636 26.88 7.62 -10.67
C VAL A 636 26.98 8.58 -9.48
N CYS A 637 28.18 8.76 -8.95
CA CYS A 637 28.45 9.68 -7.85
C CYS A 637 29.44 10.79 -8.27
N TRP A 638 29.40 11.93 -7.59
CA TRP A 638 30.32 13.06 -7.79
C TRP A 638 30.41 13.93 -6.53
N GLY A 639 31.46 14.76 -6.43
CA GLY A 639 31.70 15.65 -5.30
C GLY A 639 33.01 15.32 -4.56
N ASN A 640 33.01 15.44 -3.24
CA ASN A 640 34.14 15.03 -2.40
C ASN A 640 34.45 13.54 -2.54
N ASN A 641 35.74 13.19 -2.63
CA ASN A 641 36.21 11.80 -2.70
C ASN A 641 37.47 11.55 -1.84
N TYR A 642 37.73 12.36 -0.80
CA TYR A 642 38.90 12.18 0.08
C TYR A 642 39.01 10.77 0.68
N LEU A 643 37.88 10.17 1.05
CA LEU A 643 37.82 8.84 1.66
C LEU A 643 37.23 7.78 0.71
N GLY A 644 37.14 8.07 -0.58
CA GLY A 644 36.65 7.12 -1.58
C GLY A 644 35.13 7.04 -1.71
N GLN A 645 34.37 7.94 -1.07
CA GLN A 645 32.89 7.91 -1.04
C GLN A 645 32.19 8.07 -2.40
N VAL A 646 32.90 8.38 -3.49
CA VAL A 646 32.36 8.35 -4.87
C VAL A 646 32.36 6.92 -5.44
N GLY A 647 33.21 6.02 -4.95
CA GLY A 647 33.20 4.59 -5.29
C GLY A 647 33.73 4.22 -6.68
N SER A 648 34.15 5.18 -7.50
CA SER A 648 34.66 4.96 -8.87
C SER A 648 36.17 4.69 -8.94
N GLY A 649 36.84 4.45 -7.80
CA GLY A 649 38.29 4.29 -7.71
C GLY A 649 39.06 5.62 -7.61
N GLY A 650 40.27 5.56 -7.05
CA GLY A 650 41.17 6.70 -6.83
C GLY A 650 40.75 7.59 -5.66
N GLY A 651 41.45 7.49 -4.52
CA GLY A 651 41.15 8.30 -3.33
C GLY A 651 41.79 9.71 -3.40
N GLY A 652 41.04 10.72 -2.95
CA GLY A 652 41.48 12.12 -2.89
C GLY A 652 40.59 13.07 -3.70
N THR A 653 40.53 14.35 -3.32
CA THR A 653 40.01 15.39 -4.21
C THR A 653 40.93 15.62 -5.39
N GLN A 654 40.38 15.82 -6.58
CA GLN A 654 41.14 16.37 -7.71
C GLN A 654 41.64 17.78 -7.37
N ILE A 655 42.94 17.89 -7.14
CA ILE A 655 43.63 19.14 -6.86
C ILE A 655 43.65 19.98 -8.15
N GLY A 656 43.38 21.29 -8.05
CA GLY A 656 43.47 22.21 -9.19
C GLY A 656 44.88 22.21 -9.79
N VAL A 657 44.98 22.09 -11.11
CA VAL A 657 46.25 22.07 -11.82
C VAL A 657 46.46 23.42 -12.50
N CYS A 658 47.53 24.11 -12.14
CA CYS A 658 47.95 25.33 -12.80
C CYS A 658 49.02 24.99 -13.84
N GLU A 659 48.64 25.03 -15.12
CA GLU A 659 49.57 24.83 -16.23
C GLU A 659 50.00 26.19 -16.81
N TYR A 660 51.28 26.32 -17.13
CA TYR A 660 51.85 27.53 -17.72
C TYR A 660 51.60 27.52 -19.22
N SER A 661 50.64 28.32 -19.69
CA SER A 661 50.34 28.41 -21.12
C SER A 661 51.33 29.30 -21.87
N GLN A 662 51.94 30.28 -21.18
CA GLN A 662 53.10 31.10 -21.59
C GLN A 662 53.92 31.51 -20.34
N PRO A 663 55.17 32.03 -20.47
CA PRO A 663 56.00 32.41 -19.32
C PRO A 663 55.43 33.49 -18.40
N TRP A 664 54.37 34.18 -18.83
CA TRP A 664 53.64 35.23 -18.10
C TRP A 664 52.13 34.94 -18.00
N ALA A 665 51.69 33.71 -18.30
CA ALA A 665 50.28 33.30 -18.24
C ALA A 665 50.11 31.98 -17.50
N ILE A 666 49.55 32.05 -16.29
CA ILE A 666 49.19 30.89 -15.46
C ILE A 666 47.71 30.57 -15.73
N THR A 667 47.44 29.41 -16.32
CA THR A 667 46.08 28.91 -16.52
C THR A 667 45.79 27.87 -15.43
N CYS A 668 45.25 28.30 -14.29
CA CYS A 668 44.73 27.39 -13.26
C CYS A 668 43.38 26.82 -13.69
N TYR A 669 43.31 25.49 -13.86
CA TYR A 669 42.07 24.78 -14.17
C TYR A 669 41.91 23.52 -13.32
N VAL A 670 40.68 23.15 -13.01
CA VAL A 670 40.41 21.89 -12.30
C VAL A 670 40.50 20.75 -13.31
N LYS A 671 41.38 19.77 -13.08
CA LYS A 671 41.59 18.63 -13.99
C LYS A 671 40.46 17.61 -13.79
N TYR A 672 39.32 17.96 -14.39
CA TYR A 672 37.99 17.36 -14.38
C TYR A 672 37.20 17.51 -13.06
N LEU A 673 36.02 18.11 -13.16
CA LEU A 673 34.70 17.49 -12.87
C LEU A 673 33.61 18.56 -13.08
N GLY A 674 33.37 18.89 -14.35
CA GLY A 674 32.26 19.76 -14.80
C GLY A 674 31.15 19.00 -15.52
N ASN A 675 31.13 17.68 -15.39
CA ASN A 675 30.15 16.75 -15.93
C ASN A 675 29.89 15.71 -14.83
N PRO A 676 28.63 15.31 -14.52
CA PRO A 676 28.38 14.30 -13.49
C PRO A 676 29.03 12.97 -13.87
N GLY A 677 29.46 12.19 -12.86
CA GLY A 677 30.43 11.10 -13.02
C GLY A 677 30.24 10.23 -14.26
N THR A 678 31.10 10.40 -15.27
CA THR A 678 31.05 9.63 -16.52
C THR A 678 31.38 8.16 -16.33
N THR A 679 32.08 7.83 -15.24
CA THR A 679 32.30 6.48 -14.73
C THR A 679 31.22 6.14 -13.71
N ALA A 680 30.40 5.13 -14.02
CA ALA A 680 29.53 4.50 -13.02
C ALA A 680 30.35 3.75 -11.96
N VAL A 681 29.77 3.57 -10.77
CA VAL A 681 30.30 2.68 -9.73
C VAL A 681 30.18 1.23 -10.21
N ASP A 682 31.28 0.49 -10.22
CA ASP A 682 31.30 -0.91 -10.65
C ASP A 682 30.96 -1.86 -9.49
N PHE A 683 29.98 -2.74 -9.73
CA PHE A 683 29.57 -3.80 -8.81
C PHE A 683 29.83 -5.22 -9.39
N GLY A 684 30.55 -5.32 -10.51
CA GLY A 684 30.87 -6.59 -11.18
C GLY A 684 29.75 -7.07 -12.10
N GLY A 685 29.20 -6.19 -12.94
CA GLY A 685 28.07 -6.50 -13.85
C GLY A 685 26.68 -6.54 -13.20
N VAL A 686 26.63 -6.53 -11.87
CA VAL A 686 25.42 -6.36 -11.04
C VAL A 686 25.00 -4.88 -11.09
N THR A 687 23.71 -4.55 -11.15
CA THR A 687 23.25 -3.13 -11.04
C THR A 687 22.79 -2.84 -9.61
N ALA A 688 22.34 -1.61 -9.33
CA ALA A 688 21.72 -1.24 -8.07
C ALA A 688 20.22 -0.95 -8.22
N LEU A 689 19.52 -0.98 -7.09
CA LEU A 689 18.12 -0.58 -6.93
C LEU A 689 17.92 0.66 -6.07
N GLN A 690 18.87 0.88 -5.15
CA GLN A 690 18.83 1.96 -4.20
C GLN A 690 20.28 2.35 -3.90
N VAL A 691 20.53 3.65 -3.76
CA VAL A 691 21.76 4.19 -3.17
C VAL A 691 21.40 4.98 -1.93
N SER A 692 22.24 4.88 -0.89
CA SER A 692 22.13 5.66 0.35
C SER A 692 23.52 6.12 0.77
N SER A 693 23.64 7.37 1.19
CA SER A 693 24.91 8.04 1.50
C SER A 693 24.88 8.63 2.90
N GLY A 694 26.04 8.76 3.52
CA GLY A 694 26.22 9.27 4.88
C GLY A 694 27.09 10.53 4.94
N ASN A 695 28.02 10.56 5.89
CA ASN A 695 28.97 11.66 6.07
C ASN A 695 30.24 11.47 5.21
N ASP A 696 30.76 10.24 5.16
CA ASP A 696 31.98 9.89 4.42
C ASP A 696 31.94 8.46 3.83
N HIS A 697 30.75 7.85 3.69
CA HIS A 697 30.55 6.54 3.06
C HIS A 697 29.19 6.45 2.35
N SER A 698 29.05 5.48 1.44
CA SER A 698 27.81 5.19 0.73
C SER A 698 27.63 3.68 0.57
N CYS A 699 26.37 3.26 0.45
CA CYS A 699 25.98 1.88 0.22
C CYS A 699 24.97 1.80 -0.93
N ALA A 700 25.07 0.76 -1.74
CA ALA A 700 24.09 0.37 -2.73
C ALA A 700 23.40 -0.93 -2.32
N LEU A 701 22.07 -0.97 -2.45
CA LEU A 701 21.33 -2.22 -2.54
C LEU A 701 21.48 -2.73 -3.97
N LEU A 702 22.11 -3.89 -4.13
CA LEU A 702 22.49 -4.46 -5.42
C LEU A 702 21.44 -5.38 -6.00
N SER A 703 21.64 -5.71 -7.29
CA SER A 703 20.73 -6.51 -8.07
C SER A 703 20.74 -8.02 -7.77
N THR A 704 20.94 -8.36 -6.52
CA THR A 704 20.98 -9.70 -5.91
C THR A 704 20.30 -9.75 -4.54
N GLY A 705 19.96 -8.60 -3.96
CA GLY A 705 19.58 -8.48 -2.55
C GLY A 705 20.78 -8.27 -1.61
N ASP A 706 22.01 -8.29 -2.14
CA ASP A 706 23.21 -7.88 -1.42
C ASP A 706 23.21 -6.38 -1.13
N VAL A 707 23.86 -5.99 -0.04
CA VAL A 707 24.33 -4.61 0.16
C VAL A 707 25.84 -4.57 -0.06
N ARG A 708 26.35 -3.62 -0.86
CA ARG A 708 27.78 -3.28 -0.92
C ARG A 708 27.99 -1.82 -0.58
N CYS A 709 29.04 -1.53 0.18
CA CYS A 709 29.36 -0.20 0.67
C CYS A 709 30.80 0.19 0.33
N TRP A 710 31.04 1.50 0.19
CA TRP A 710 32.35 2.12 -0.07
C TRP A 710 32.50 3.45 0.67
N GLY A 711 33.72 3.97 0.74
CA GLY A 711 34.08 5.14 1.54
C GLY A 711 34.82 4.76 2.82
N SER A 712 34.66 5.58 3.86
CA SER A 712 35.25 5.37 5.19
C SER A 712 34.76 4.08 5.87
N ASN A 713 35.65 3.38 6.59
CA ASN A 713 35.30 2.22 7.42
C ASN A 713 35.81 2.30 8.86
N SER A 714 36.12 3.50 9.37
CA SER A 714 36.76 3.71 10.68
C SER A 714 35.97 3.18 11.89
N ALA A 715 34.67 2.95 11.74
CA ALA A 715 33.76 2.37 12.73
C ALA A 715 33.09 1.07 12.26
N TYR A 716 33.58 0.47 11.16
CA TYR A 716 33.01 -0.70 10.45
C TYR A 716 31.71 -0.45 9.67
N GLN A 717 31.42 0.80 9.29
CA GLN A 717 30.19 1.21 8.60
C GLN A 717 29.99 0.63 7.19
N LEU A 718 31.02 0.01 6.60
CA LEU A 718 30.94 -0.76 5.36
C LEU A 718 30.56 -2.24 5.57
N GLY A 719 30.28 -2.69 6.81
CA GLY A 719 29.79 -4.03 7.11
C GLY A 719 30.86 -5.13 7.01
N ASN A 720 32.12 -4.75 7.25
CA ASN A 720 33.26 -5.65 7.27
C ASN A 720 34.40 -5.07 8.15
N THR A 721 35.39 -5.90 8.47
CA THR A 721 36.57 -5.57 9.30
C THR A 721 37.75 -4.93 8.54
N GLY A 722 37.58 -4.62 7.25
CA GLY A 722 38.60 -4.01 6.41
C GLY A 722 38.82 -2.52 6.65
N GLY A 723 39.68 -1.90 5.84
CA GLY A 723 39.90 -0.45 5.84
C GLY A 723 38.88 0.32 5.00
N THR A 724 39.09 1.64 4.90
CA THR A 724 38.44 2.53 3.92
C THR A 724 38.58 1.98 2.50
N ALA A 725 37.49 1.97 1.73
CA ALA A 725 37.43 1.37 0.40
C ALA A 725 37.04 2.41 -0.67
N VAL A 726 37.89 2.59 -1.69
CA VAL A 726 37.66 3.57 -2.78
C VAL A 726 36.77 3.04 -3.93
N VAL A 727 36.30 1.81 -3.78
CA VAL A 727 35.37 1.07 -4.64
C VAL A 727 34.46 0.23 -3.73
N PRO A 728 33.31 -0.30 -4.21
CA PRO A 728 32.45 -1.19 -3.43
C PRO A 728 33.23 -2.36 -2.81
N ALA A 729 33.19 -2.46 -1.49
CA ALA A 729 33.70 -3.60 -0.75
C ALA A 729 32.86 -4.87 -1.03
N ALA A 730 33.30 -6.03 -0.52
CA ALA A 730 32.51 -7.26 -0.58
C ALA A 730 31.10 -7.08 0.00
N SER A 731 30.15 -7.92 -0.46
CA SER A 731 28.77 -7.92 0.04
C SER A 731 28.71 -8.07 1.57
N VAL A 732 27.90 -7.25 2.24
CA VAL A 732 27.73 -7.28 3.69
C VAL A 732 27.10 -8.60 4.10
N GLU A 733 27.67 -9.28 5.11
CA GLU A 733 27.14 -10.55 5.61
C GLU A 733 25.84 -10.34 6.40
N LEU A 734 24.71 -10.61 5.73
CA LEU A 734 23.36 -10.48 6.27
C LEU A 734 22.80 -11.81 6.83
N GLY A 735 23.64 -12.82 7.08
CA GLY A 735 23.25 -14.10 7.67
C GLY A 735 22.28 -14.88 6.79
N GLY A 736 22.58 -14.96 5.48
CA GLY A 736 21.74 -15.61 4.47
C GLY A 736 20.41 -14.91 4.16
N SER A 737 20.14 -13.72 4.71
CA SER A 737 18.96 -12.90 4.39
C SER A 737 19.27 -11.86 3.32
N THR A 738 18.34 -11.60 2.40
CA THR A 738 18.43 -10.48 1.44
C THR A 738 17.92 -9.17 2.06
N ALA A 739 18.50 -8.04 1.64
CA ALA A 739 17.95 -6.72 1.93
C ALA A 739 16.92 -6.30 0.86
N TYR A 740 15.92 -5.50 1.26
CA TYR A 740 15.04 -4.77 0.34
C TYR A 740 15.15 -3.25 0.47
N GLN A 741 15.71 -2.75 1.58
CA GLN A 741 16.08 -1.34 1.73
C GLN A 741 17.41 -1.24 2.50
N VAL A 742 18.29 -0.35 2.07
CA VAL A 742 19.43 0.12 2.86
C VAL A 742 19.13 1.53 3.40
N SER A 743 19.68 1.87 4.56
CA SER A 743 19.73 3.24 5.07
C SER A 743 21.10 3.48 5.67
N VAL A 744 21.61 4.70 5.52
CA VAL A 744 22.93 5.12 6.00
C VAL A 744 22.76 6.38 6.84
N GLY A 745 23.42 6.42 7.99
CA GLY A 745 23.61 7.62 8.83
C GLY A 745 25.06 8.13 8.74
N ASP A 746 25.49 9.02 9.64
CA ASP A 746 26.84 9.61 9.55
C ASP A 746 27.96 8.55 9.59
N ASN A 747 27.88 7.57 10.50
CA ASN A 747 28.92 6.57 10.75
C ASN A 747 28.35 5.15 11.01
N HIS A 748 27.09 4.91 10.65
CA HIS A 748 26.43 3.62 10.75
C HIS A 748 25.53 3.38 9.54
N SER A 749 25.17 2.13 9.33
CA SER A 749 24.39 1.66 8.19
C SER A 749 23.42 0.59 8.66
N CYS A 750 22.25 0.50 8.03
CA CYS A 750 21.21 -0.46 8.39
C CYS A 750 20.58 -1.07 7.13
N ALA A 751 20.33 -2.38 7.18
CA ALA A 751 19.58 -3.12 6.19
C ALA A 751 18.21 -3.52 6.77
N LEU A 752 17.19 -3.35 5.94
CA LEU A 752 15.84 -3.83 6.16
C LEU A 752 15.66 -5.07 5.27
N LEU A 753 15.39 -6.20 5.89
CA LEU A 753 15.48 -7.54 5.29
C LEU A 753 14.14 -8.01 4.72
N SER A 754 14.19 -8.92 3.75
CA SER A 754 13.05 -9.67 3.19
C SER A 754 12.15 -10.31 4.25
N THR A 755 12.69 -10.64 5.42
CA THR A 755 11.96 -11.16 6.59
C THR A 755 11.08 -10.13 7.32
N GLY A 756 11.09 -8.85 6.91
CA GLY A 756 10.39 -7.74 7.58
C GLY A 756 11.10 -7.19 8.82
N LYS A 757 12.31 -7.67 9.11
CA LYS A 757 13.17 -7.27 10.24
C LYS A 757 14.31 -6.36 9.78
N ALA A 758 14.97 -5.70 10.73
CA ALA A 758 16.13 -4.84 10.48
C ALA A 758 17.41 -5.33 11.16
N ARG A 759 18.57 -4.97 10.60
CA ARG A 759 19.89 -5.05 11.23
C ARG A 759 20.70 -3.80 10.95
N CYS A 760 21.62 -3.44 11.85
CA CYS A 760 22.52 -2.30 11.69
C CYS A 760 23.97 -2.70 11.98
N TRP A 761 24.91 -1.94 11.41
CA TRP A 761 26.35 -2.10 11.60
C TRP A 761 27.06 -0.73 11.53
N GLY A 762 28.34 -0.68 11.90
CA GLY A 762 29.10 0.56 12.07
C GLY A 762 29.18 1.03 13.52
N LEU A 763 29.20 2.35 13.71
CA LEU A 763 29.31 3.02 15.01
C LEU A 763 28.13 2.67 15.93
N GLY A 764 28.41 2.20 17.15
CA GLY A 764 27.40 1.84 18.15
C GLY A 764 27.37 2.71 19.41
N SER A 765 28.28 3.68 19.55
CA SER A 765 28.58 4.36 20.82
C SER A 765 27.40 5.08 21.50
N GLN A 766 26.37 5.47 20.75
CA GLN A 766 25.15 6.11 21.28
C GLN A 766 23.96 5.14 21.38
N GLY A 767 24.11 3.89 20.92
CA GLY A 767 23.03 2.89 20.82
C GLY A 767 22.32 2.87 19.48
N GLN A 768 22.79 3.61 18.46
CA GLN A 768 22.11 3.77 17.16
C GLN A 768 21.90 2.47 16.36
N LEU A 769 22.59 1.39 16.74
CA LEU A 769 22.41 0.05 16.16
C LEU A 769 21.22 -0.71 16.76
N GLY A 770 20.69 -0.29 17.91
CA GLY A 770 19.47 -0.84 18.52
C GLY A 770 19.64 -2.11 19.35
N TYR A 771 20.85 -2.66 19.49
CA TYR A 771 21.12 -3.97 20.10
C TYR A 771 21.20 -3.99 21.64
N GLY A 772 20.97 -2.87 22.32
CA GLY A 772 21.10 -2.80 23.78
C GLY A 772 22.56 -2.75 24.26
N ALA A 773 23.47 -2.26 23.41
CA ALA A 773 24.90 -2.16 23.66
C ALA A 773 25.50 -0.93 22.95
N THR A 774 26.67 -0.48 23.41
CA THR A 774 27.41 0.66 22.84
C THR A 774 28.60 0.27 21.96
N THR A 775 28.76 -1.01 21.65
CA THR A 775 29.85 -1.54 20.82
C THR A 775 29.59 -1.35 19.33
N ASN A 776 30.62 -0.97 18.57
CA ASN A 776 30.57 -0.98 17.11
C ASN A 776 30.42 -2.42 16.59
N VAL A 777 29.67 -2.61 15.50
CA VAL A 777 29.39 -3.94 14.91
C VAL A 777 29.93 -3.97 13.49
N ALA A 778 30.82 -4.94 13.20
CA ALA A 778 31.36 -5.13 11.86
C ALA A 778 30.53 -6.06 10.98
N SER A 779 29.81 -7.02 11.55
CA SER A 779 29.03 -8.01 10.79
C SER A 779 27.63 -8.19 11.43
N PRO A 780 26.54 -7.79 10.76
CA PRO A 780 25.19 -7.75 11.33
C PRO A 780 24.50 -9.13 11.33
N THR A 781 24.81 -9.96 12.34
CA THR A 781 24.21 -11.30 12.50
C THR A 781 22.90 -11.34 13.28
N ALA A 782 22.59 -10.29 14.06
CA ALA A 782 21.40 -10.23 14.92
C ALA A 782 20.34 -9.24 14.42
N ASP A 783 19.07 -9.60 14.61
CA ASP A 783 17.92 -8.75 14.28
C ASP A 783 17.61 -7.73 15.39
N ILE A 784 17.18 -6.52 15.04
CA ILE A 784 16.84 -5.46 15.99
C ILE A 784 15.43 -5.67 16.56
N GLN A 785 15.31 -5.62 17.89
CA GLN A 785 14.03 -5.78 18.60
C GLN A 785 13.26 -4.45 18.64
N LEU A 786 12.42 -4.21 17.62
CA LEU A 786 11.48 -3.08 17.56
C LEU A 786 10.06 -3.43 18.04
N LEU A 787 9.74 -4.72 18.05
CA LEU A 787 8.53 -5.30 18.62
C LEU A 787 8.89 -6.16 19.84
N PRO A 788 7.97 -6.35 20.80
CA PRO A 788 8.15 -7.32 21.86
C PRO A 788 8.39 -8.73 21.29
N PRO A 789 9.21 -9.57 21.95
CA PRO A 789 9.26 -10.99 21.59
C PRO A 789 7.87 -11.63 21.78
N THR A 790 7.46 -12.45 20.82
CA THR A 790 6.26 -13.29 20.95
C THR A 790 6.45 -14.31 22.09
N PRO A 791 5.42 -14.57 22.91
CA PRO A 791 5.46 -15.58 23.98
C PRO A 791 5.78 -17.01 23.49
#